data_AF-A0AAN6I4X5-F1
#
_entry.id   AF-A0AAN6I4X5-F1
#
_cell.length_a   1.000
_cell.length_b   1.000
_cell.length_c   1.000
_cell.angle_alpha   90.00
_cell.angle_beta   90.00
_cell.angle_gamma   90.00
#
_symmetry.space_group_name_H-M   'P 1'
#
loop_
_entity.id
_entity.type
_entity.pdbx_description
1 polymer ?
#
loop_
_entity_poly.entity_id
_entity_poly.type
_entity_poly.pdbx_seq_one_letter_code
_entity_poly.pdbx_strand_id
1 'polypeptide(L)'
;MSDQPNTNSSSLGSMSSLGSNPLGISVKKSNERAPALDGTGSDEEMNDPDTDNEQHARKLLLRSRARNGSITSESGYTSSATRSPIAVLPPEILCVIFSYLNSKSDLISVALTCRYWANLIIELIWFRPGISSRVIFERLGKVMAIPRTQTAWDYRKYIKRLNLSLVPHLVTNEYLSLFSGANHLERITLVNCSNISHEHISKIIRGCHRLQSIDLTGVKGIQDDIYYELANNCKRLQGLYAPGSFQVSKAAVLALISSCPLLKRVKLSDCNNVDDEVVDQLVQHCPNLVEIDLHGCEKVTNKSLHNLFSRLEFLKEFKISKNANISYECFESKTGAQLCLDKMRILDFTQCLNITDRAVEKVIKLAPKLRNVVLSKCTAITDASLRAIATLGKNLHYVHLGHCSNITDFGAKDLIKSCYRLQYIDLACCTQLTNETVYELSQLPRLRRIGLVKCAQITDEGILALANNARNSDDTLERVHLSYCMNLTIYPIYRLLKACPKLTHISLTGVSQFLRPDITQFCREPPQEFNLHQKSIFCVFSGEGVAQLRNHLLQLFETPQDPEREAAELLDIIAAVIEGVDDVNSALFSADPIQRERLRVFVDTLDRFINEFHGLNVPRAHLELFGRCVFTRLPAEHVPRIQRFFQLLQNHPHHPQRARQANAGLRGRPEPRQQLRPPETELFQTIDDDEVMEDL
;
A
#
# COMPACT_ATOMS: atom_id res chain seq x y z
N MET A 1 53.19 53.42 -1.77
CA MET A 1 52.91 53.81 -3.17
C MET A 1 51.67 53.06 -3.61
N SER A 2 50.52 53.64 -3.94
CA SER A 2 49.99 55.03 -3.91
C SER A 2 48.86 55.01 -4.98
N ASP A 3 47.63 55.45 -4.75
CA ASP A 3 47.02 56.04 -3.55
C ASP A 3 45.54 55.63 -3.42
N GLN A 4 44.99 55.78 -2.21
CA GLN A 4 43.57 56.03 -1.95
C GLN A 4 43.42 57.52 -1.64
N PRO A 5 42.28 58.18 -1.94
CA PRO A 5 41.03 57.94 -1.20
C PRO A 5 39.77 58.00 -2.12
N ASN A 6 38.50 57.91 -1.69
CA ASN A 6 37.85 58.56 -0.54
C ASN A 6 36.54 57.87 -0.09
N THR A 7 36.36 57.76 1.24
CA THR A 7 35.18 58.13 2.08
C THR A 7 33.74 58.03 1.53
N ASN A 8 32.66 57.74 2.28
CA ASN A 8 32.36 57.39 3.68
C ASN A 8 30.82 57.13 3.76
N SER A 9 30.16 56.59 4.79
CA SER A 9 30.52 55.78 5.99
C SER A 9 29.20 55.26 6.64
N SER A 10 29.31 54.40 7.68
CA SER A 10 28.38 54.23 8.84
C SER A 10 26.85 54.33 8.66
N SER A 11 25.99 53.32 8.89
CA SER A 11 25.83 52.34 10.00
C SER A 11 25.09 52.86 11.27
N LEU A 12 24.49 51.91 12.03
CA LEU A 12 23.58 52.10 13.20
C LEU A 12 22.19 52.63 12.80
N GLY A 13 21.06 52.41 13.50
CA GLY A 13 20.73 51.89 14.84
C GLY A 13 19.78 52.90 15.55
N SER A 14 18.75 52.56 16.35
CA SER A 14 18.18 51.28 16.82
C SER A 14 16.81 51.49 17.52
N MET A 15 16.02 50.41 17.70
CA MET A 15 14.98 50.18 18.75
C MET A 15 13.70 51.05 18.92
N SER A 16 12.63 50.37 19.39
CA SER A 16 11.43 50.84 20.15
C SER A 16 10.32 51.61 19.39
N SER A 17 9.01 51.51 19.75
CA SER A 17 8.25 50.48 20.52
C SER A 17 6.71 50.65 20.41
N LEU A 18 5.96 49.64 20.94
CA LEU A 18 4.54 49.69 21.41
C LEU A 18 3.37 49.78 20.38
N GLY A 19 2.18 49.29 20.78
CA GLY A 19 0.91 49.36 20.03
C GLY A 19 0.31 48.02 19.53
N SER A 20 0.09 47.01 20.39
CA SER A 20 -1.19 46.75 21.11
C SER A 20 -2.24 45.89 20.36
N ASN A 21 -2.21 44.57 20.57
CA ASN A 21 -3.30 43.63 20.28
C ASN A 21 -4.14 43.36 21.56
N PRO A 22 -5.48 43.25 21.46
CA PRO A 22 -6.32 42.67 22.52
C PRO A 22 -6.98 41.33 22.12
N LEU A 23 -7.61 40.66 23.10
CA LEU A 23 -8.51 39.50 22.97
C LEU A 23 -7.89 38.15 22.53
N GLY A 24 -7.12 37.54 23.44
CA GLY A 24 -6.99 36.08 23.47
C GLY A 24 -8.20 35.42 24.15
N ILE A 25 -8.71 34.32 23.60
CA ILE A 25 -9.77 33.50 24.21
C ILE A 25 -9.20 32.11 24.49
N SER A 26 -9.17 31.71 25.76
CA SER A 26 -8.64 30.42 26.22
C SER A 26 -9.68 29.31 26.08
N VAL A 27 -9.59 28.49 25.04
CA VAL A 27 -10.41 27.28 24.90
C VAL A 27 -9.81 26.15 25.74
N LYS A 28 -10.39 25.89 26.92
CA LYS A 28 -10.13 24.67 27.69
C LYS A 28 -10.67 23.46 26.91
N LYS A 29 -9.85 22.44 26.67
CA LYS A 29 -10.34 21.12 26.23
C LYS A 29 -10.84 20.34 27.44
N SER A 30 -12.16 20.20 27.57
CA SER A 30 -12.77 19.22 28.48
C SER A 30 -12.73 17.83 27.84
N ASN A 31 -12.19 16.85 28.58
CA ASN A 31 -12.20 15.44 28.20
C ASN A 31 -13.46 14.81 28.81
N GLU A 32 -14.41 14.37 27.97
CA GLU A 32 -15.50 13.49 28.40
C GLU A 32 -15.63 12.31 27.44
N ARG A 33 -15.78 11.11 28.01
CA ARG A 33 -16.01 9.85 27.28
C ARG A 33 -17.46 9.45 27.46
N ALA A 34 -18.15 9.14 26.36
CA ALA A 34 -19.42 8.45 26.34
C ALA A 34 -19.36 7.34 25.25
N PRO A 35 -20.17 6.27 25.35
CA PRO A 35 -19.80 4.96 24.79
C PRO A 35 -20.16 4.76 23.31
N ALA A 36 -19.58 3.71 22.73
CA ALA A 36 -19.88 3.22 21.40
C ALA A 36 -21.19 2.43 21.35
N LEU A 37 -21.82 2.41 20.17
CA LEU A 37 -22.80 1.41 19.73
C LEU A 37 -22.49 1.02 18.28
N ASP A 38 -22.77 -0.23 17.92
CA ASP A 38 -22.38 -0.84 16.65
C ASP A 38 -23.14 -0.29 15.43
N GLY A 39 -22.52 -0.41 14.24
CA GLY A 39 -23.26 -0.31 12.98
C GLY A 39 -22.43 0.03 11.74
N THR A 40 -22.22 -1.00 10.90
CA THR A 40 -21.97 -0.95 9.44
C THR A 40 -20.77 -0.16 8.87
N GLY A 41 -19.87 -0.91 8.22
CA GLY A 41 -19.29 -0.52 6.92
C GLY A 41 -18.30 0.64 6.89
N SER A 42 -17.13 0.49 7.53
CA SER A 42 -16.00 1.38 7.29
C SER A 42 -15.26 1.00 5.99
N ASP A 43 -15.58 1.69 4.89
CA ASP A 43 -14.61 1.88 3.81
C ASP A 43 -13.34 2.55 4.38
N GLU A 44 -12.16 2.18 3.88
CA GLU A 44 -10.90 2.81 4.32
C GLU A 44 -10.90 4.30 3.93
N GLU A 45 -11.03 5.20 4.91
CA GLU A 45 -10.73 6.62 4.71
C GLU A 45 -9.23 6.78 4.40
N MET A 46 -8.92 6.74 3.10
CA MET A 46 -7.72 7.38 2.59
C MET A 46 -7.71 8.81 3.09
N ASN A 47 -6.72 9.14 3.92
CA ASN A 47 -6.43 10.52 4.32
C ASN A 47 -5.96 11.31 3.10
N ASP A 48 -6.94 11.75 2.29
CA ASP A 48 -6.77 12.71 1.21
C ASP A 48 -6.14 13.97 1.82
N PRO A 49 -4.90 14.35 1.46
CA PRO A 49 -4.24 15.55 1.98
C PRO A 49 -4.98 16.85 1.58
N ASP A 50 -6.07 16.75 0.83
CA ASP A 50 -6.98 17.82 0.46
C ASP A 50 -8.09 18.11 1.52
N THR A 51 -8.17 17.37 2.63
CA THR A 51 -9.17 17.56 3.72
C THR A 51 -8.90 18.78 4.61
N ASP A 52 -7.68 18.92 5.17
CA ASP A 52 -7.22 20.16 5.83
C ASP A 52 -7.30 21.36 4.87
N ASN A 53 -6.99 21.11 3.59
CA ASN A 53 -7.12 22.08 2.51
C ASN A 53 -8.59 22.45 2.21
N GLU A 54 -9.58 21.63 2.61
CA GLU A 54 -11.00 21.93 2.40
C GLU A 54 -11.50 22.98 3.39
N GLN A 55 -11.23 22.82 4.70
CA GLN A 55 -11.56 23.87 5.68
C GLN A 55 -10.85 25.19 5.35
N HIS A 56 -9.58 25.11 4.93
CA HIS A 56 -8.83 26.28 4.50
C HIS A 56 -9.46 26.93 3.25
N ALA A 57 -9.83 26.13 2.24
CA ALA A 57 -10.52 26.63 1.04
C ALA A 57 -11.85 27.31 1.38
N ARG A 58 -12.74 26.67 2.17
CA ARG A 58 -14.02 27.27 2.61
C ARG A 58 -13.78 28.65 3.26
N LYS A 59 -12.81 28.77 4.16
CA LYS A 59 -12.43 30.03 4.83
C LYS A 59 -11.86 31.08 3.86
N LEU A 60 -11.12 30.68 2.82
CA LEU A 60 -10.64 31.59 1.77
C LEU A 60 -11.76 32.11 0.86
N LEU A 61 -12.73 31.26 0.48
CA LEU A 61 -13.89 31.66 -0.33
C LEU A 61 -14.68 32.81 0.33
N LEU A 62 -14.91 32.66 1.64
CA LEU A 62 -15.71 33.59 2.44
C LEU A 62 -14.97 34.91 2.66
N ARG A 63 -13.65 34.86 2.89
CA ARG A 63 -12.77 36.04 2.90
C ARG A 63 -12.71 36.75 1.55
N SER A 64 -12.84 36.03 0.42
CA SER A 64 -12.90 36.65 -0.91
C SER A 64 -14.24 37.34 -1.18
N ARG A 65 -15.36 36.79 -0.69
CA ARG A 65 -16.68 37.45 -0.77
C ARG A 65 -16.74 38.71 0.09
N ALA A 66 -16.24 38.62 1.33
CA ALA A 66 -16.14 39.73 2.29
C ALA A 66 -15.30 40.95 1.79
N ARG A 67 -14.49 40.78 0.73
CA ARG A 67 -13.72 41.87 0.11
C ARG A 67 -14.32 42.42 -1.18
N ASN A 68 -15.27 41.70 -1.78
CA ASN A 68 -15.89 42.05 -3.06
C ASN A 68 -17.34 42.56 -2.84
N GLY A 69 -17.64 43.08 -1.65
CA GLY A 69 -18.98 43.40 -1.13
C GLY A 69 -19.67 44.62 -1.74
N SER A 70 -19.67 44.78 -3.07
CA SER A 70 -20.58 45.71 -3.76
C SER A 70 -21.98 45.07 -3.91
N ILE A 71 -22.55 44.60 -2.80
CA ILE A 71 -23.95 44.15 -2.77
C ILE A 71 -24.81 45.41 -2.62
N THR A 72 -25.50 45.79 -3.69
CA THR A 72 -26.45 46.90 -3.67
C THR A 72 -27.55 46.62 -2.64
N SER A 73 -27.54 47.36 -1.54
CA SER A 73 -28.68 47.42 -0.63
C SER A 73 -29.83 48.15 -1.33
N GLU A 74 -30.84 47.41 -1.78
CA GLU A 74 -32.12 48.02 -2.14
C GLU A 74 -32.75 48.60 -0.86
N SER A 75 -32.50 49.88 -0.64
CA SER A 75 -32.97 50.64 0.52
C SER A 75 -34.46 50.96 0.36
N GLY A 76 -35.31 49.99 0.70
CA GLY A 76 -36.76 50.12 0.69
C GLY A 76 -37.40 49.67 2.00
N TYR A 77 -38.34 50.48 2.47
CA TYR A 77 -39.33 50.18 3.53
C TYR A 77 -38.83 50.05 4.98
N THR A 78 -39.01 51.17 5.67
CA THR A 78 -39.22 51.33 7.10
C THR A 78 -40.24 50.33 7.69
N SER A 79 -39.86 49.60 8.75
CA SER A 79 -40.74 49.26 9.88
C SER A 79 -39.91 48.71 11.05
N SER A 80 -40.13 49.22 12.26
CA SER A 80 -39.41 48.81 13.47
C SER A 80 -40.14 47.67 14.20
N ALA A 81 -39.99 46.44 13.70
CA ALA A 81 -40.46 45.23 14.36
C ALA A 81 -39.34 44.18 14.44
N THR A 82 -38.80 43.99 15.65
CA THR A 82 -38.01 42.82 16.13
C THR A 82 -37.37 41.92 15.06
N ARG A 83 -36.39 42.42 14.30
CA ARG A 83 -35.49 41.55 13.52
C ARG A 83 -34.61 40.76 14.49
N SER A 84 -34.50 39.45 14.28
CA SER A 84 -33.55 38.61 15.05
C SER A 84 -32.12 39.17 14.92
N PRO A 85 -31.30 39.25 15.99
CA PRO A 85 -30.01 39.93 15.94
C PRO A 85 -29.06 39.46 14.83
N ILE A 86 -29.10 38.17 14.50
CA ILE A 86 -28.30 37.57 13.41
C ILE A 86 -28.70 38.10 12.01
N ALA A 87 -29.93 38.57 11.83
CA ALA A 87 -30.42 39.18 10.58
C ALA A 87 -29.99 40.65 10.39
N VAL A 88 -29.24 41.22 11.34
CA VAL A 88 -28.65 42.57 11.30
C VAL A 88 -27.13 42.53 11.06
N LEU A 89 -26.52 41.35 11.12
CA LEU A 89 -25.07 41.19 10.94
C LEU A 89 -24.65 41.44 9.47
N PRO A 90 -23.50 42.10 9.22
CA PRO A 90 -22.96 42.26 7.88
C PRO A 90 -22.68 40.92 7.18
N PRO A 91 -22.77 40.86 5.84
CA PRO A 91 -22.52 39.63 5.08
C PRO A 91 -21.11 39.06 5.31
N GLU A 92 -20.13 39.89 5.66
CA GLU A 92 -18.76 39.51 6.05
C GLU A 92 -18.79 38.63 7.30
N ILE A 93 -19.54 39.07 8.32
CA ILE A 93 -19.65 38.39 9.62
C ILE A 93 -20.48 37.11 9.48
N LEU A 94 -21.59 37.16 8.74
CA LEU A 94 -22.38 35.98 8.40
C LEU A 94 -21.54 34.94 7.64
N CYS A 95 -20.78 35.37 6.63
CA CYS A 95 -19.82 34.51 5.93
C CYS A 95 -18.79 33.89 6.88
N VAL A 96 -18.25 34.65 7.85
CA VAL A 96 -17.33 34.11 8.86
C VAL A 96 -18.01 33.11 9.78
N ILE A 97 -19.24 33.37 10.27
CA ILE A 97 -20.02 32.44 11.11
C ILE A 97 -20.27 31.13 10.35
N PHE A 98 -20.77 31.21 9.11
CA PHE A 98 -21.03 30.02 8.28
C PHE A 98 -19.73 29.28 7.88
N SER A 99 -18.55 29.90 7.99
CA SER A 99 -17.25 29.23 7.77
C SER A 99 -16.89 28.17 8.82
N TYR A 100 -17.57 28.16 9.97
CA TYR A 100 -17.42 27.14 11.02
C TYR A 100 -18.38 25.95 10.86
N LEU A 101 -19.34 26.03 9.92
CA LEU A 101 -20.25 24.93 9.62
C LEU A 101 -19.56 23.90 8.72
N ASN A 102 -19.09 22.83 9.35
CA ASN A 102 -18.36 21.76 8.66
C ASN A 102 -19.31 20.76 7.98
N SER A 103 -20.45 20.44 8.62
CA SER A 103 -21.46 19.52 8.11
C SER A 103 -22.19 20.07 6.88
N LYS A 104 -22.39 19.20 5.88
CA LYS A 104 -23.21 19.52 4.70
C LYS A 104 -24.70 19.67 5.05
N SER A 105 -25.17 19.01 6.12
CA SER A 105 -26.55 19.14 6.59
C SER A 105 -26.81 20.56 7.10
N ASP A 106 -25.93 21.07 7.97
CA ASP A 106 -26.06 22.39 8.59
C ASP A 106 -25.99 23.51 7.53
N LEU A 107 -25.13 23.35 6.53
CA LEU A 107 -25.09 24.25 5.37
C LEU A 107 -26.40 24.18 4.55
N ILE A 108 -27.00 23.01 4.37
CA ILE A 108 -28.32 22.91 3.72
C ILE A 108 -29.41 23.57 4.59
N SER A 109 -29.40 23.36 5.90
CA SER A 109 -30.32 24.02 6.84
C SER A 109 -30.21 25.54 6.77
N VAL A 110 -28.99 26.10 6.78
CA VAL A 110 -28.75 27.55 6.60
C VAL A 110 -29.27 28.03 5.25
N ALA A 111 -29.06 27.28 4.16
CA ALA A 111 -29.55 27.65 2.83
C ALA A 111 -31.08 27.62 2.72
N LEU A 112 -31.78 26.84 3.56
CA LEU A 112 -33.24 26.78 3.61
C LEU A 112 -33.88 27.85 4.50
N THR A 113 -33.12 28.58 5.32
CA THR A 113 -33.68 29.63 6.21
C THR A 113 -34.25 30.83 5.44
N CYS A 114 -33.51 31.39 4.49
CA CYS A 114 -33.91 32.56 3.71
C CYS A 114 -33.02 32.73 2.46
N ARG A 115 -33.57 33.39 1.43
CA ARG A 115 -32.85 33.68 0.16
C ARG A 115 -31.53 34.42 0.37
N TYR A 116 -31.43 35.28 1.39
CA TYR A 116 -30.20 36.03 1.68
C TYR A 116 -29.06 35.11 2.16
N TRP A 117 -29.30 34.25 3.15
CA TRP A 117 -28.27 33.31 3.63
C TRP A 117 -27.94 32.26 2.57
N ALA A 118 -28.95 31.77 1.82
CA ALA A 118 -28.73 30.90 0.67
C ALA A 118 -27.75 31.52 -0.34
N ASN A 119 -27.96 32.80 -0.71
CA ASN A 119 -27.05 33.53 -1.59
C ASN A 119 -25.62 33.63 -1.02
N LEU A 120 -25.45 33.77 0.30
CA LEU A 120 -24.14 33.85 0.96
C LEU A 120 -23.37 32.53 1.00
N ILE A 121 -24.05 31.37 1.11
CA ILE A 121 -23.39 30.07 1.29
C ILE A 121 -23.50 29.08 0.13
N ILE A 122 -24.27 29.37 -0.93
CA ILE A 122 -24.42 28.43 -2.06
C ILE A 122 -23.07 28.01 -2.67
N GLU A 123 -22.07 28.90 -2.66
CA GLU A 123 -20.70 28.61 -3.09
C GLU A 123 -20.01 27.54 -2.23
N LEU A 124 -20.28 27.49 -0.92
CA LEU A 124 -19.74 26.47 0.00
C LEU A 124 -20.35 25.09 -0.22
N ILE A 125 -21.59 25.05 -0.70
CA ILE A 125 -22.29 23.79 -1.03
C ILE A 125 -21.79 23.27 -2.40
N TRP A 126 -21.52 24.17 -3.36
CA TRP A 126 -21.28 23.79 -4.76
C TRP A 126 -19.82 23.80 -5.23
N PHE A 127 -18.84 24.29 -4.46
CA PHE A 127 -17.44 24.35 -4.96
C PHE A 127 -16.77 22.99 -5.21
N ARG A 128 -17.13 21.94 -4.46
CA ARG A 128 -16.69 20.54 -4.64
C ARG A 128 -17.93 19.63 -4.58
N PRO A 129 -18.67 19.45 -5.70
CA PRO A 129 -19.79 18.51 -5.72
C PRO A 129 -19.29 17.10 -5.41
N GLY A 130 -19.88 16.47 -4.37
CA GLY A 130 -19.45 15.15 -3.87
C GLY A 130 -20.04 14.00 -4.68
N ILE A 131 -19.56 13.80 -5.91
CA ILE A 131 -20.10 12.83 -6.86
C ILE A 131 -19.56 11.42 -6.55
N SER A 132 -20.04 10.81 -5.47
CA SER A 132 -19.59 9.48 -4.99
C SER A 132 -20.49 8.32 -5.41
N SER A 133 -21.65 8.56 -6.02
CA SER A 133 -22.57 7.49 -6.44
C SER A 133 -23.39 7.87 -7.68
N ARG A 134 -23.93 6.86 -8.38
CA ARG A 134 -24.83 7.04 -9.53
C ARG A 134 -26.00 7.96 -9.20
N VAL A 135 -26.62 7.81 -8.03
CA VAL A 135 -27.76 8.64 -7.62
C VAL A 135 -27.39 10.12 -7.50
N ILE A 136 -26.20 10.44 -7.01
CA ILE A 136 -25.72 11.84 -6.93
C ILE A 136 -25.34 12.36 -8.32
N PHE A 137 -24.65 11.54 -9.12
CA PHE A 137 -24.29 11.83 -10.51
C PHE A 137 -25.51 12.20 -11.37
N GLU A 138 -26.57 11.39 -11.32
CA GLU A 138 -27.82 11.64 -12.05
C GLU A 138 -28.57 12.89 -11.54
N ARG A 139 -28.66 13.09 -10.21
CA ARG A 139 -29.30 14.27 -9.62
C ARG A 139 -28.56 15.55 -10.03
N LEU A 140 -27.23 15.55 -9.97
CA LEU A 140 -26.41 16.68 -10.43
C LEU A 140 -26.58 16.91 -11.94
N GLY A 141 -26.57 15.85 -12.75
CA GLY A 141 -26.80 15.94 -14.19
C GLY A 141 -28.14 16.59 -14.53
N LYS A 142 -29.22 16.16 -13.86
CA LYS A 142 -30.57 16.76 -14.01
C LYS A 142 -30.59 18.25 -13.67
N VAL A 143 -29.97 18.67 -12.55
CA VAL A 143 -29.90 20.10 -12.18
C VAL A 143 -29.05 20.91 -13.16
N MET A 144 -27.94 20.34 -13.66
CA MET A 144 -27.05 21.03 -14.59
C MET A 144 -27.62 21.10 -16.02
N ALA A 145 -28.45 20.14 -16.43
CA ALA A 145 -29.16 20.16 -17.72
C ALA A 145 -30.19 21.29 -17.83
N ILE A 146 -30.73 21.79 -16.70
CA ILE A 146 -31.65 22.92 -16.70
C ILE A 146 -30.90 24.20 -17.18
N PRO A 147 -31.48 25.00 -18.09
CA PRO A 147 -30.92 26.27 -18.51
C PRO A 147 -30.59 27.22 -17.34
N ARG A 148 -29.50 27.98 -17.47
CA ARG A 148 -29.04 28.96 -16.46
C ARG A 148 -30.08 30.05 -16.14
N THR A 149 -31.05 30.26 -17.02
CA THR A 149 -32.18 31.19 -16.87
C THR A 149 -33.38 30.62 -16.10
N GLN A 150 -33.43 29.30 -15.90
CA GLN A 150 -34.51 28.59 -15.21
C GLN A 150 -34.07 28.03 -13.84
N THR A 151 -32.79 28.14 -13.51
CA THR A 151 -32.22 27.76 -12.20
C THR A 151 -32.14 28.97 -11.28
N ALA A 152 -32.35 28.77 -9.97
CA ALA A 152 -32.26 29.85 -8.97
C ALA A 152 -30.84 30.48 -8.89
N TRP A 153 -29.82 29.74 -9.31
CA TRP A 153 -28.43 30.19 -9.41
C TRP A 153 -27.74 29.54 -10.62
N ASP A 154 -26.79 30.26 -11.22
CA ASP A 154 -25.88 29.71 -12.24
C ASP A 154 -24.83 28.80 -11.57
N TYR A 155 -25.23 27.57 -11.23
CA TYR A 155 -24.44 26.59 -10.46
C TYR A 155 -23.00 26.39 -10.98
N ARG A 156 -22.81 26.49 -12.30
CA ARG A 156 -21.51 26.37 -13.00
C ARG A 156 -20.47 27.40 -12.54
N LYS A 157 -20.89 28.58 -12.08
CA LYS A 157 -19.99 29.63 -11.57
C LYS A 157 -19.47 29.34 -10.16
N TYR A 158 -20.03 28.38 -9.43
CA TYR A 158 -19.62 28.04 -8.07
C TYR A 158 -18.69 26.84 -8.00
N ILE A 159 -18.77 25.90 -8.96
CA ILE A 159 -17.92 24.70 -9.02
C ILE A 159 -16.45 25.11 -9.27
N LYS A 160 -15.55 24.64 -8.40
CA LYS A 160 -14.10 24.88 -8.49
C LYS A 160 -13.27 23.60 -8.51
N ARG A 161 -13.77 22.50 -7.94
CA ARG A 161 -13.15 21.18 -7.97
C ARG A 161 -14.16 20.18 -8.55
N LEU A 162 -14.07 19.91 -9.84
CA LEU A 162 -14.85 18.87 -10.51
C LEU A 162 -14.06 17.56 -10.46
N ASN A 163 -14.53 16.59 -9.69
CA ASN A 163 -13.99 15.23 -9.70
C ASN A 163 -15.06 14.22 -10.13
N LEU A 164 -14.75 13.40 -11.12
CA LEU A 164 -15.59 12.32 -11.63
C LEU A 164 -14.95 10.93 -11.48
N SER A 165 -13.79 10.81 -10.83
CA SER A 165 -13.01 9.57 -10.67
C SER A 165 -13.70 8.44 -9.92
N LEU A 166 -14.79 8.73 -9.20
CA LEU A 166 -15.61 7.75 -8.46
C LEU A 166 -16.76 7.17 -9.31
N VAL A 167 -17.02 7.73 -10.49
CA VAL A 167 -18.08 7.30 -11.41
C VAL A 167 -17.62 7.20 -12.89
N PRO A 168 -16.37 6.79 -13.19
CA PRO A 168 -15.72 7.03 -14.48
C PRO A 168 -16.47 6.39 -15.66
N HIS A 169 -17.02 5.21 -15.48
CA HIS A 169 -17.78 4.48 -16.51
C HIS A 169 -19.13 5.12 -16.86
N LEU A 170 -19.64 6.04 -16.03
CA LEU A 170 -20.90 6.75 -16.26
C LEU A 170 -20.70 8.08 -17.03
N VAL A 171 -19.47 8.59 -17.11
CA VAL A 171 -19.18 9.90 -17.70
C VAL A 171 -19.21 9.81 -19.22
N THR A 172 -20.18 10.50 -19.85
CA THR A 172 -20.30 10.64 -21.30
C THR A 172 -19.89 12.04 -21.77
N ASN A 173 -19.65 12.19 -23.07
CA ASN A 173 -19.46 13.50 -23.72
C ASN A 173 -20.58 14.50 -23.39
N GLU A 174 -21.84 14.04 -23.39
CA GLU A 174 -23.01 14.87 -23.05
C GLU A 174 -22.96 15.33 -21.59
N TYR A 175 -22.65 14.43 -20.66
CA TYR A 175 -22.54 14.76 -19.24
C TYR A 175 -21.39 15.74 -18.98
N LEU A 176 -20.23 15.54 -19.60
CA LEU A 176 -19.10 16.48 -19.49
C LEU A 176 -19.45 17.85 -20.09
N SER A 177 -20.21 17.87 -21.19
CA SER A 177 -20.69 19.10 -21.83
C SER A 177 -21.60 19.94 -20.93
N LEU A 178 -22.27 19.35 -19.94
CA LEU A 178 -23.06 20.10 -18.95
C LEU A 178 -22.22 21.12 -18.18
N PHE A 179 -20.92 20.89 -18.01
CA PHE A 179 -20.00 21.78 -17.29
C PHE A 179 -19.38 22.88 -18.18
N SER A 180 -19.75 22.95 -19.48
CA SER A 180 -19.27 23.99 -20.40
C SER A 180 -19.54 25.41 -19.88
N GLY A 181 -18.52 26.25 -19.88
CA GLY A 181 -18.57 27.61 -19.33
C GLY A 181 -18.65 27.64 -17.80
N ALA A 182 -17.96 26.72 -17.11
CA ALA A 182 -17.70 26.73 -15.67
C ALA A 182 -16.35 27.41 -15.36
N ASN A 183 -16.18 28.66 -15.81
CA ASN A 183 -14.91 29.42 -15.86
C ASN A 183 -14.18 29.64 -14.50
N HIS A 184 -14.75 29.15 -13.39
CA HIS A 184 -14.16 29.18 -12.05
C HIS A 184 -13.51 27.85 -11.62
N LEU A 185 -13.46 26.86 -12.50
CA LEU A 185 -12.74 25.61 -12.24
C LEU A 185 -11.26 25.87 -11.91
N GLU A 186 -10.83 25.32 -10.77
CA GLU A 186 -9.47 25.31 -10.25
C GLU A 186 -8.85 23.91 -10.33
N ARG A 187 -9.66 22.85 -10.26
CA ARG A 187 -9.25 21.45 -10.43
C ARG A 187 -10.28 20.67 -11.24
N ILE A 188 -9.79 19.88 -12.19
CA ILE A 188 -10.57 18.94 -13.01
C ILE A 188 -9.91 17.56 -12.88
N THR A 189 -10.68 16.54 -12.51
CA THR A 189 -10.19 15.16 -12.32
C THR A 189 -11.11 14.20 -13.07
N LEU A 190 -10.61 13.63 -14.16
CA LEU A 190 -11.31 12.75 -15.12
C LEU A 190 -10.68 11.34 -15.15
N VAL A 191 -10.07 10.92 -14.04
CA VAL A 191 -9.34 9.65 -13.94
C VAL A 191 -10.23 8.48 -14.38
N ASN A 192 -9.70 7.62 -15.25
CA ASN A 192 -10.33 6.46 -15.89
C ASN A 192 -11.63 6.74 -16.68
N CYS A 193 -11.97 8.00 -16.96
CA CYS A 193 -13.13 8.34 -17.78
C CYS A 193 -12.84 7.99 -19.26
N SER A 194 -13.15 6.75 -19.65
CA SER A 194 -12.81 6.20 -20.98
C SER A 194 -13.78 6.61 -22.09
N ASN A 195 -14.94 7.17 -21.74
CA ASN A 195 -16.09 7.35 -22.64
C ASN A 195 -16.31 8.85 -23.03
N ILE A 196 -15.23 9.62 -23.00
CA ILE A 196 -15.17 11.05 -23.38
C ILE A 196 -14.14 11.25 -24.50
N SER A 197 -14.37 12.23 -25.38
CA SER A 197 -13.42 12.65 -26.42
C SER A 197 -12.71 13.95 -26.04
N HIS A 198 -11.52 14.13 -26.60
CA HIS A 198 -10.69 15.32 -26.40
C HIS A 198 -11.44 16.64 -26.67
N GLU A 199 -12.28 16.71 -27.71
CA GLU A 199 -13.11 17.89 -27.97
C GLU A 199 -13.93 18.35 -26.75
N HIS A 200 -14.48 17.41 -25.98
CA HIS A 200 -15.35 17.72 -24.84
C HIS A 200 -14.54 18.11 -23.60
N ILE A 201 -13.29 17.66 -23.52
CA ILE A 201 -12.29 18.12 -22.55
C ILE A 201 -11.84 19.56 -22.92
N SER A 202 -11.59 19.83 -24.19
CA SER A 202 -11.30 21.17 -24.72
C SER A 202 -12.45 22.16 -24.49
N LYS A 203 -13.71 21.73 -24.71
CA LYS A 203 -14.93 22.54 -24.46
C LYS A 203 -15.11 22.95 -22.98
N ILE A 204 -14.70 22.13 -22.01
CA ILE A 204 -14.73 22.51 -20.57
C ILE A 204 -13.52 23.35 -20.15
N ILE A 205 -12.34 23.15 -20.75
CA ILE A 205 -11.12 23.94 -20.43
C ILE A 205 -11.24 25.40 -20.91
N ARG A 206 -11.91 25.65 -22.05
CA ARG A 206 -12.08 26.99 -22.61
C ARG A 206 -12.69 27.97 -21.60
N GLY A 207 -12.00 29.07 -21.33
CA GLY A 207 -12.36 30.09 -20.33
C GLY A 207 -11.97 29.79 -18.88
N CYS A 208 -11.36 28.64 -18.57
CA CYS A 208 -10.98 28.27 -17.20
C CYS A 208 -9.65 28.89 -16.75
N HIS A 209 -9.57 30.23 -16.72
CA HIS A 209 -8.39 31.01 -16.34
C HIS A 209 -7.92 30.83 -14.89
N ARG A 210 -8.69 30.10 -14.07
CA ARG A 210 -8.36 29.78 -12.67
C ARG A 210 -7.81 28.36 -12.49
N LEU A 211 -7.74 27.56 -13.54
CA LEU A 211 -7.33 26.15 -13.48
C LEU A 211 -5.90 26.01 -12.96
N GLN A 212 -5.75 25.22 -11.90
CA GLN A 212 -4.48 24.92 -11.23
C GLN A 212 -4.07 23.46 -11.42
N SER A 213 -5.01 22.55 -11.66
CA SER A 213 -4.70 21.14 -11.93
C SER A 213 -5.70 20.51 -12.89
N ILE A 214 -5.20 19.72 -13.83
CA ILE A 214 -6.01 18.80 -14.62
C ILE A 214 -5.41 17.40 -14.57
N ASP A 215 -6.26 16.39 -14.35
CA ASP A 215 -5.90 14.98 -14.33
C ASP A 215 -6.76 14.19 -15.32
N LEU A 216 -6.08 13.62 -16.30
CA LEU A 216 -6.59 12.85 -17.43
C LEU A 216 -6.08 11.39 -17.39
N THR A 217 -5.57 10.91 -16.25
CA THR A 217 -5.01 9.56 -16.11
C THR A 217 -6.02 8.49 -16.53
N GLY A 218 -5.72 7.70 -17.56
CA GLY A 218 -6.62 6.67 -18.08
C GLY A 218 -7.73 7.16 -19.02
N VAL A 219 -7.75 8.46 -19.37
CA VAL A 219 -8.55 8.98 -20.49
C VAL A 219 -7.93 8.53 -21.82
N LYS A 220 -8.74 8.11 -22.78
CA LYS A 220 -8.28 7.66 -24.11
C LYS A 220 -8.32 8.80 -25.13
N GLY A 221 -7.37 8.81 -26.06
CA GLY A 221 -7.36 9.76 -27.19
C GLY A 221 -7.09 11.22 -26.79
N ILE A 222 -6.12 11.45 -25.89
CA ILE A 222 -5.64 12.80 -25.55
C ILE A 222 -4.88 13.37 -26.77
N GLN A 223 -5.26 14.57 -27.21
CA GLN A 223 -4.74 15.24 -28.42
C GLN A 223 -4.30 16.69 -28.17
N ASP A 224 -3.68 17.28 -29.19
CA ASP A 224 -3.13 18.64 -29.22
C ASP A 224 -4.12 19.75 -28.81
N ASP A 225 -5.41 19.60 -29.11
CA ASP A 225 -6.45 20.59 -28.81
C ASP A 225 -6.58 20.89 -27.31
N ILE A 226 -6.48 19.84 -26.47
CA ILE A 226 -6.44 19.96 -25.02
C ILE A 226 -5.23 20.79 -24.58
N TYR A 227 -4.06 20.51 -25.16
CA TYR A 227 -2.80 21.18 -24.82
C TYR A 227 -2.81 22.65 -25.24
N TYR A 228 -3.33 22.97 -26.44
CA TYR A 228 -3.49 24.35 -26.89
C TYR A 228 -4.55 25.12 -26.09
N GLU A 229 -5.69 24.53 -25.72
CA GLU A 229 -6.67 25.19 -24.84
C GLU A 229 -6.10 25.41 -23.43
N LEU A 230 -5.34 24.47 -22.87
CA LEU A 230 -4.62 24.68 -21.61
C LEU A 230 -3.58 25.80 -21.72
N ALA A 231 -2.77 25.79 -22.78
CA ALA A 231 -1.77 26.84 -23.05
C ALA A 231 -2.41 28.22 -23.16
N ASN A 232 -3.50 28.35 -23.91
CA ASN A 232 -4.19 29.62 -24.16
C ASN A 232 -4.91 30.14 -22.90
N ASN A 233 -5.67 29.29 -22.21
CA ASN A 233 -6.56 29.73 -21.13
C ASN A 233 -5.92 29.69 -19.74
N CYS A 234 -5.10 28.68 -19.44
CA CYS A 234 -4.85 28.22 -18.07
C CYS A 234 -3.48 28.63 -17.51
N LYS A 235 -3.12 29.91 -17.62
CA LYS A 235 -1.83 30.47 -17.16
C LYS A 235 -1.52 30.31 -15.65
N ARG A 236 -2.45 29.72 -14.86
CA ARG A 236 -2.30 29.41 -13.42
C ARG A 236 -2.07 27.91 -13.14
N LEU A 237 -1.88 27.09 -14.19
CA LEU A 237 -1.69 25.65 -14.08
C LEU A 237 -0.43 25.31 -13.26
N GLN A 238 -0.60 24.41 -12.29
CA GLN A 238 0.42 23.89 -11.38
C GLN A 238 0.59 22.36 -11.50
N GLY A 239 -0.46 21.65 -11.95
CA GLY A 239 -0.43 20.21 -12.17
C GLY A 239 -1.03 19.80 -13.52
N LEU A 240 -0.25 19.08 -14.32
CA LEU A 240 -0.70 18.38 -15.52
C LEU A 240 -0.43 16.89 -15.33
N TYR A 241 -1.48 16.08 -15.34
CA TYR A 241 -1.38 14.62 -15.33
C TYR A 241 -2.05 14.09 -16.61
N ALA A 242 -1.26 13.72 -17.61
CA ALA A 242 -1.74 13.23 -18.90
C ALA A 242 -0.94 11.99 -19.38
N PRO A 243 -0.78 10.93 -18.56
CA PRO A 243 -0.10 9.71 -18.99
C PRO A 243 -0.87 9.06 -20.16
N GLY A 244 -0.15 8.60 -21.18
CA GLY A 244 -0.73 8.03 -22.39
C GLY A 244 -1.16 9.06 -23.44
N SER A 245 -0.63 10.29 -23.43
CA SER A 245 -0.83 11.25 -24.55
C SER A 245 0.03 10.94 -25.79
N PHE A 246 -0.02 9.69 -26.28
CA PHE A 246 0.73 9.15 -27.43
C PHE A 246 0.58 9.97 -28.72
N GLN A 247 -0.57 10.61 -28.92
CA GLN A 247 -0.93 11.33 -30.15
C GLN A 247 -0.51 12.82 -30.12
N VAL A 248 -0.02 13.33 -28.98
CA VAL A 248 0.25 14.76 -28.82
C VAL A 248 1.60 15.14 -29.44
N SER A 249 1.61 16.21 -30.23
CA SER A 249 2.78 16.73 -30.90
C SER A 249 3.73 17.45 -29.93
N LYS A 250 5.02 17.43 -30.27
CA LYS A 250 6.04 18.20 -29.53
C LYS A 250 5.68 19.70 -29.45
N ALA A 251 5.12 20.26 -30.52
CA ALA A 251 4.70 21.67 -30.57
C ALA A 251 3.62 22.00 -29.52
N ALA A 252 2.62 21.14 -29.34
CA ALA A 252 1.57 21.34 -28.35
C ALA A 252 2.09 21.23 -26.90
N VAL A 253 3.01 20.30 -26.63
CA VAL A 253 3.67 20.18 -25.32
C VAL A 253 4.51 21.44 -25.02
N LEU A 254 5.29 21.92 -25.99
CA LEU A 254 6.11 23.14 -25.85
C LEU A 254 5.26 24.42 -25.68
N ALA A 255 4.14 24.53 -26.39
CA ALA A 255 3.19 25.64 -26.24
C ALA A 255 2.58 25.71 -24.84
N LEU A 256 2.31 24.55 -24.22
CA LEU A 256 1.85 24.45 -22.84
C LEU A 256 2.94 24.83 -21.83
N ILE A 257 4.16 24.29 -21.99
CA ILE A 257 5.30 24.56 -21.10
C ILE A 257 5.61 26.07 -21.05
N SER A 258 5.82 26.68 -22.21
CA SER A 258 6.10 28.12 -22.34
C SER A 258 4.96 29.01 -21.83
N SER A 259 3.73 28.51 -21.80
CA SER A 259 2.55 29.23 -21.29
C SER A 259 2.29 29.09 -19.79
N CYS A 260 2.88 28.11 -19.10
CA CYS A 260 2.48 27.70 -17.75
C CYS A 260 3.66 27.70 -16.76
N PRO A 261 4.29 28.86 -16.46
CA PRO A 261 5.49 28.96 -15.62
C PRO A 261 5.27 28.61 -14.13
N LEU A 262 4.02 28.39 -13.72
CA LEU A 262 3.67 27.96 -12.36
C LEU A 262 3.60 26.43 -12.19
N LEU A 263 3.93 25.64 -13.22
CA LEU A 263 3.95 24.19 -13.15
C LEU A 263 4.88 23.68 -12.04
N LYS A 264 4.33 22.77 -11.23
CA LYS A 264 4.99 22.06 -10.11
C LYS A 264 4.95 20.55 -10.29
N ARG A 265 3.99 20.04 -11.06
CA ARG A 265 3.76 18.61 -11.28
C ARG A 265 3.44 18.36 -12.75
N VAL A 266 4.23 17.51 -13.39
CA VAL A 266 4.08 17.17 -14.81
C VAL A 266 4.23 15.66 -14.98
N LYS A 267 3.17 14.99 -15.43
CA LYS A 267 3.20 13.57 -15.81
C LYS A 267 2.86 13.41 -17.28
N LEU A 268 3.88 13.08 -18.06
CA LEU A 268 3.87 12.89 -19.51
C LEU A 268 4.30 11.45 -19.84
N SER A 269 3.82 10.48 -19.07
CA SER A 269 4.14 9.07 -19.25
C SER A 269 3.69 8.57 -20.64
N ASP A 270 4.50 7.70 -21.25
CA ASP A 270 4.36 7.11 -22.59
C ASP A 270 4.12 8.14 -23.72
N CYS A 271 4.72 9.33 -23.60
CA CYS A 271 4.62 10.40 -24.60
C CYS A 271 5.80 10.35 -25.60
N ASN A 272 5.59 9.65 -26.72
CA ASN A 272 6.58 9.39 -27.78
C ASN A 272 7.28 10.63 -28.39
N ASN A 273 6.77 11.83 -28.15
CA ASN A 273 7.30 13.10 -28.66
C ASN A 273 8.05 13.95 -27.60
N VAL A 274 8.23 13.42 -26.39
CA VAL A 274 9.08 14.03 -25.36
C VAL A 274 10.53 13.60 -25.57
N ASP A 275 11.39 14.58 -25.84
CA ASP A 275 12.84 14.43 -26.02
C ASP A 275 13.62 15.46 -25.19
N ASP A 276 14.94 15.49 -25.33
CA ASP A 276 15.83 16.40 -24.60
C ASP A 276 15.44 17.88 -24.68
N GLU A 277 14.87 18.34 -25.80
CA GLU A 277 14.46 19.74 -25.96
C GLU A 277 13.23 20.04 -25.10
N VAL A 278 12.27 19.12 -25.03
CA VAL A 278 11.08 19.25 -24.17
C VAL A 278 11.47 19.27 -22.70
N VAL A 279 12.47 18.46 -22.32
CA VAL A 279 13.03 18.44 -20.96
C VAL A 279 13.81 19.72 -20.66
N ASP A 280 14.66 20.20 -21.57
CA ASP A 280 15.39 21.46 -21.41
C ASP A 280 14.44 22.67 -21.33
N GLN A 281 13.31 22.66 -22.07
CA GLN A 281 12.28 23.70 -22.00
C GLN A 281 11.45 23.64 -20.71
N LEU A 282 11.13 22.45 -20.17
CA LEU A 282 10.57 22.31 -18.82
C LEU A 282 11.48 22.95 -17.77
N VAL A 283 12.79 22.70 -17.87
CA VAL A 283 13.80 23.27 -16.96
C VAL A 283 13.93 24.78 -17.11
N GLN A 284 13.80 25.32 -18.33
CA GLN A 284 13.88 26.76 -18.60
C GLN A 284 12.63 27.53 -18.12
N HIS A 285 11.42 27.01 -18.36
CA HIS A 285 10.17 27.75 -18.12
C HIS A 285 9.48 27.39 -16.80
N CYS A 286 9.78 26.24 -16.20
CA CYS A 286 9.09 25.75 -15.00
C CYS A 286 10.07 25.42 -13.85
N PRO A 287 10.86 26.39 -13.33
CA PRO A 287 11.88 26.14 -12.30
C PRO A 287 11.32 25.68 -10.94
N ASN A 288 10.01 25.79 -10.72
CA ASN A 288 9.32 25.37 -9.50
C ASN A 288 8.83 23.91 -9.53
N LEU A 289 9.29 23.09 -10.49
CA LEU A 289 8.94 21.67 -10.59
C LEU A 289 9.36 20.87 -9.36
N VAL A 290 8.43 20.02 -8.89
CA VAL A 290 8.51 19.20 -7.67
C VAL A 290 8.32 17.72 -7.99
N GLU A 291 7.46 17.40 -8.96
CA GLU A 291 7.13 16.03 -9.38
C GLU A 291 7.17 15.93 -10.91
N ILE A 292 8.02 15.05 -11.44
CA ILE A 292 8.21 14.82 -12.88
C ILE A 292 8.10 13.32 -13.16
N ASP A 293 7.23 12.95 -14.10
CA ASP A 293 7.01 11.58 -14.54
C ASP A 293 7.09 11.50 -16.07
N LEU A 294 8.16 10.84 -16.53
CA LEU A 294 8.57 10.65 -17.92
C LEU A 294 8.68 9.15 -18.25
N HIS A 295 7.94 8.28 -17.55
CA HIS A 295 7.88 6.85 -17.88
C HIS A 295 7.64 6.63 -19.38
N GLY A 296 8.33 5.69 -20.03
CA GLY A 296 8.20 5.46 -21.48
C GLY A 296 8.68 6.59 -22.41
N CYS A 297 9.28 7.67 -21.91
CA CYS A 297 9.89 8.72 -22.75
C CYS A 297 11.30 8.29 -23.19
N GLU A 298 11.37 7.36 -24.15
CA GLU A 298 12.61 6.69 -24.56
C GLU A 298 13.64 7.61 -25.26
N LYS A 299 13.22 8.75 -25.80
CA LYS A 299 14.09 9.74 -26.50
C LYS A 299 14.86 10.69 -25.57
N VAL A 300 14.56 10.68 -24.27
CA VAL A 300 15.27 11.51 -23.27
C VAL A 300 16.63 10.89 -22.98
N THR A 301 17.69 11.70 -22.89
CA THR A 301 19.08 11.23 -22.72
C THR A 301 19.73 11.74 -21.43
N ASN A 302 20.92 11.21 -21.13
CA ASN A 302 21.79 11.72 -20.07
C ASN A 302 21.96 13.26 -20.05
N LYS A 303 21.95 13.92 -21.22
CA LYS A 303 22.23 15.36 -21.34
C LYS A 303 21.15 16.22 -20.67
N SER A 304 19.88 16.03 -21.04
CA SER A 304 18.79 16.82 -20.48
C SER A 304 18.49 16.44 -19.02
N LEU A 305 18.66 15.17 -18.64
CA LEU A 305 18.55 14.77 -17.23
C LEU A 305 19.64 15.39 -16.36
N HIS A 306 20.88 15.48 -16.84
CA HIS A 306 21.93 16.20 -16.12
C HIS A 306 21.57 17.69 -15.92
N ASN A 307 21.07 18.35 -16.97
CA ASN A 307 20.62 19.73 -16.92
C ASN A 307 19.44 19.92 -15.93
N LEU A 308 18.48 18.99 -15.93
CA LEU A 308 17.32 18.95 -15.05
C LEU A 308 17.73 18.79 -13.58
N PHE A 309 18.59 17.82 -13.28
CA PHE A 309 19.12 17.59 -11.93
C PHE A 309 20.06 18.71 -11.45
N SER A 310 20.62 19.52 -12.36
CA SER A 310 21.44 20.71 -12.03
C SER A 310 20.62 21.95 -11.66
N ARG A 311 19.38 22.08 -12.14
CA ARG A 311 18.60 23.33 -11.99
C ARG A 311 17.32 23.21 -11.17
N LEU A 312 16.68 22.04 -11.09
CA LEU A 312 15.39 21.89 -10.41
C LEU A 312 15.57 21.64 -8.90
N GLU A 313 15.98 22.68 -8.17
CA GLU A 313 16.23 22.63 -6.73
C GLU A 313 15.06 22.09 -5.88
N PHE A 314 13.82 22.17 -6.36
CA PHE A 314 12.62 21.78 -5.62
C PHE A 314 12.10 20.37 -5.92
N LEU A 315 12.79 19.62 -6.79
CA LEU A 315 12.41 18.29 -7.25
C LEU A 315 12.42 17.25 -6.10
N LYS A 316 11.32 16.51 -5.96
CA LYS A 316 11.06 15.50 -4.91
C LYS A 316 10.70 14.13 -5.48
N GLU A 317 10.03 14.09 -6.64
CA GLU A 317 9.71 12.87 -7.37
C GLU A 317 10.25 13.00 -8.80
N PHE A 318 11.12 12.09 -9.21
CA PHE A 318 11.53 11.93 -10.60
C PHE A 318 11.35 10.47 -11.03
N LYS A 319 10.72 10.27 -12.18
CA LYS A 319 10.42 8.95 -12.72
C LYS A 319 10.67 8.89 -14.21
N ILE A 320 11.33 7.82 -14.66
CA ILE A 320 11.49 7.46 -16.07
C ILE A 320 11.57 5.93 -16.17
N SER A 321 11.18 5.35 -17.29
CA SER A 321 11.22 3.89 -17.48
C SER A 321 11.43 3.50 -18.94
N LYS A 322 11.86 2.25 -19.14
CA LYS A 322 12.18 1.65 -20.46
C LYS A 322 13.31 2.36 -21.22
N ASN A 323 13.94 3.38 -20.63
CA ASN A 323 14.88 4.25 -21.31
C ASN A 323 16.32 3.68 -21.25
N ALA A 324 16.91 3.40 -22.42
CA ALA A 324 18.29 2.92 -22.57
C ALA A 324 19.32 4.05 -22.80
N ASN A 325 18.87 5.28 -23.04
CA ASN A 325 19.70 6.47 -23.32
C ASN A 325 20.17 7.21 -22.06
N ILE A 326 19.89 6.64 -20.87
CA ILE A 326 20.33 7.13 -19.57
C ILE A 326 21.24 6.10 -18.87
N SER A 327 22.26 6.60 -18.18
CA SER A 327 23.28 5.80 -17.48
C SER A 327 23.78 6.58 -16.27
N TYR A 328 24.91 6.17 -15.68
CA TYR A 328 25.58 6.93 -14.61
C TYR A 328 25.96 8.37 -15.03
N GLU A 329 26.09 8.66 -16.33
CA GLU A 329 26.56 9.94 -16.83
C GLU A 329 25.62 11.13 -16.56
N CYS A 330 24.30 10.92 -16.43
CA CYS A 330 23.39 11.98 -15.99
C CYS A 330 23.74 12.53 -14.59
N PHE A 331 24.44 11.74 -13.77
CA PHE A 331 24.92 12.12 -12.44
C PHE A 331 26.37 12.62 -12.41
N GLU A 332 27.06 12.72 -13.56
CA GLU A 332 28.44 13.20 -13.64
C GLU A 332 28.52 14.64 -14.12
N SER A 333 29.04 15.50 -13.24
CA SER A 333 29.31 16.89 -13.57
C SER A 333 30.57 17.03 -14.40
N LYS A 334 30.40 17.04 -15.73
CA LYS A 334 31.46 17.36 -16.71
C LYS A 334 31.74 18.87 -16.78
N THR A 335 30.94 19.70 -16.10
CA THR A 335 30.96 21.17 -16.14
C THR A 335 31.31 21.84 -14.81
N GLY A 336 31.47 21.06 -13.72
CA GLY A 336 31.64 21.58 -12.36
C GLY A 336 30.35 22.03 -11.67
N ALA A 337 29.21 22.06 -12.37
CA ALA A 337 27.90 22.33 -11.77
C ALA A 337 27.51 21.27 -10.73
N GLN A 338 27.04 21.68 -9.55
CA GLN A 338 26.58 20.77 -8.51
C GLN A 338 25.13 20.33 -8.76
N LEU A 339 24.83 19.04 -8.53
CA LEU A 339 23.49 18.48 -8.71
C LEU A 339 22.61 18.67 -7.46
N CYS A 340 21.40 19.17 -7.66
CA CYS A 340 20.50 19.66 -6.61
C CYS A 340 19.52 18.58 -6.11
N LEU A 341 20.02 17.38 -5.78
CA LEU A 341 19.20 16.22 -5.43
C LEU A 341 18.87 16.09 -3.93
N ASP A 342 19.22 17.07 -3.11
CA ASP A 342 18.98 17.06 -1.65
C ASP A 342 17.48 16.96 -1.27
N LYS A 343 16.59 17.47 -2.14
CA LYS A 343 15.13 17.44 -1.93
C LYS A 343 14.45 16.21 -2.52
N MET A 344 15.18 15.36 -3.27
CA MET A 344 14.66 14.14 -3.86
C MET A 344 14.19 13.12 -2.80
N ARG A 345 13.00 12.54 -2.99
CA ARG A 345 12.37 11.57 -2.07
C ARG A 345 11.90 10.31 -2.78
N ILE A 346 11.52 10.40 -4.05
CA ILE A 346 11.01 9.30 -4.86
C ILE A 346 11.81 9.28 -6.16
N LEU A 347 12.42 8.13 -6.47
CA LEU A 347 13.20 7.90 -7.68
C LEU A 347 12.77 6.60 -8.34
N ASP A 348 12.46 6.64 -9.63
CA ASP A 348 12.07 5.48 -10.42
C ASP A 348 12.85 5.43 -11.74
N PHE A 349 13.52 4.29 -11.96
CA PHE A 349 14.26 3.96 -13.18
C PHE A 349 13.83 2.60 -13.77
N THR A 350 12.56 2.20 -13.56
CA THR A 350 12.06 0.88 -13.98
C THR A 350 12.45 0.52 -15.43
N GLN A 351 13.14 -0.59 -15.63
CA GLN A 351 13.58 -1.09 -16.94
C GLN A 351 14.56 -0.16 -17.69
N CYS A 352 15.26 0.75 -17.00
CA CYS A 352 16.36 1.52 -17.57
C CYS A 352 17.65 0.70 -17.51
N LEU A 353 17.90 -0.10 -18.55
CA LEU A 353 18.89 -1.20 -18.55
C LEU A 353 20.35 -0.76 -18.34
N ASN A 354 20.67 0.50 -18.66
CA ASN A 354 22.02 1.07 -18.51
C ASN A 354 22.26 1.76 -17.13
N ILE A 355 21.32 1.62 -16.19
CA ILE A 355 21.51 1.96 -14.78
C ILE A 355 22.20 0.79 -14.07
N THR A 356 23.47 1.01 -13.72
CA THR A 356 24.36 0.03 -13.06
C THR A 356 24.65 0.43 -11.61
N ASP A 357 25.37 -0.41 -10.86
CA ASP A 357 25.79 -0.11 -9.48
C ASP A 357 26.48 1.27 -9.33
N ARG A 358 27.31 1.69 -10.30
CA ARG A 358 27.95 3.02 -10.31
C ARG A 358 26.92 4.16 -10.37
N ALA A 359 25.83 3.98 -11.12
CA ALA A 359 24.75 4.97 -11.20
C ALA A 359 23.98 5.05 -9.87
N VAL A 360 23.67 3.88 -9.27
CA VAL A 360 22.97 3.79 -7.98
C VAL A 360 23.82 4.41 -6.86
N GLU A 361 25.08 4.01 -6.72
CA GLU A 361 26.00 4.56 -5.72
C GLU A 361 26.12 6.10 -5.83
N LYS A 362 26.24 6.61 -7.07
CA LYS A 362 26.32 8.05 -7.33
C LYS A 362 25.04 8.78 -6.96
N VAL A 363 23.86 8.28 -7.33
CA VAL A 363 22.59 8.96 -7.02
C VAL A 363 22.25 8.89 -5.54
N ILE A 364 22.53 7.79 -4.83
CA ILE A 364 22.33 7.72 -3.37
C ILE A 364 23.22 8.74 -2.64
N LYS A 365 24.49 8.88 -3.03
CA LYS A 365 25.41 9.91 -2.47
C LYS A 365 24.91 11.34 -2.70
N LEU A 366 24.24 11.62 -3.82
CA LEU A 366 23.65 12.93 -4.13
C LEU A 366 22.27 13.14 -3.48
N ALA A 367 21.52 12.06 -3.21
CA ALA A 367 20.15 12.08 -2.72
C ALA A 367 19.96 11.29 -1.39
N PRO A 368 20.72 11.58 -0.32
CA PRO A 368 20.75 10.77 0.92
C PRO A 368 19.46 10.79 1.75
N LYS A 369 18.41 11.48 1.27
CA LYS A 369 17.09 11.63 1.90
C LYS A 369 15.98 10.91 1.09
N LEU A 370 16.33 10.08 0.10
CA LEU A 370 15.41 9.20 -0.62
C LEU A 370 14.60 8.31 0.33
N ARG A 371 13.35 8.07 -0.05
CA ARG A 371 12.36 7.26 0.70
C ARG A 371 11.79 6.11 -0.12
N ASN A 372 11.62 6.34 -1.42
CA ASN A 372 11.14 5.35 -2.37
C ASN A 372 12.18 5.22 -3.49
N VAL A 373 12.69 4.01 -3.70
CA VAL A 373 13.65 3.69 -4.76
C VAL A 373 13.09 2.53 -5.58
N VAL A 374 12.85 2.77 -6.87
CA VAL A 374 12.34 1.76 -7.81
C VAL A 374 13.39 1.55 -8.91
N LEU A 375 13.94 0.33 -8.95
CA LEU A 375 14.93 -0.13 -9.93
C LEU A 375 14.47 -1.44 -10.59
N SER A 376 13.16 -1.71 -10.59
CA SER A 376 12.59 -2.94 -11.14
C SER A 376 13.04 -3.15 -12.59
N LYS A 377 13.52 -4.36 -12.93
CA LYS A 377 14.11 -4.72 -14.24
C LYS A 377 15.39 -3.96 -14.62
N CYS A 378 16.09 -3.30 -13.70
CA CYS A 378 17.46 -2.81 -13.94
C CYS A 378 18.45 -3.98 -13.80
N THR A 379 18.49 -4.88 -14.80
CA THR A 379 19.24 -6.16 -14.74
C THR A 379 20.75 -6.02 -14.51
N ALA A 380 21.31 -4.82 -14.66
CA ALA A 380 22.73 -4.52 -14.44
C ALA A 380 23.08 -4.04 -13.01
N ILE A 381 22.17 -4.16 -12.05
CA ILE A 381 22.45 -3.92 -10.61
C ILE A 381 22.74 -5.22 -9.86
N THR A 382 23.57 -5.13 -8.83
CA THR A 382 23.98 -6.25 -7.96
C THR A 382 23.84 -5.87 -6.47
N ASP A 383 24.33 -6.72 -5.57
CA ASP A 383 24.46 -6.43 -4.14
C ASP A 383 25.25 -5.14 -3.83
N ALA A 384 26.07 -4.64 -4.76
CA ALA A 384 26.74 -3.35 -4.61
C ALA A 384 25.74 -2.17 -4.62
N SER A 385 24.71 -2.20 -5.47
CA SER A 385 23.58 -1.26 -5.39
C SER A 385 22.85 -1.34 -4.06
N LEU A 386 22.67 -2.55 -3.51
CA LEU A 386 21.94 -2.72 -2.26
C LEU A 386 22.72 -2.18 -1.07
N ARG A 387 24.05 -2.41 -1.02
CA ARG A 387 24.95 -1.74 -0.05
C ARG A 387 24.95 -0.22 -0.20
N ALA A 388 24.85 0.32 -1.42
CA ALA A 388 24.69 1.76 -1.61
C ALA A 388 23.34 2.24 -1.05
N ILE A 389 22.22 1.62 -1.41
CA ILE A 389 20.86 1.96 -0.95
C ILE A 389 20.73 1.83 0.57
N ALA A 390 21.41 0.85 1.18
CA ALA A 390 21.45 0.65 2.63
C ALA A 390 21.89 1.91 3.40
N THR A 391 22.75 2.75 2.83
CA THR A 391 23.22 4.01 3.44
C THR A 391 22.11 5.05 3.66
N LEU A 392 20.93 4.90 3.02
CA LEU A 392 19.75 5.71 3.31
C LEU A 392 19.16 5.42 4.71
N GLY A 393 19.37 4.20 5.23
CA GLY A 393 18.92 3.73 6.53
C GLY A 393 17.49 4.17 6.90
N LYS A 394 17.38 5.00 7.94
CA LYS A 394 16.09 5.49 8.49
C LYS A 394 15.25 6.34 7.51
N ASN A 395 15.76 6.72 6.35
CA ASN A 395 15.02 7.46 5.33
C ASN A 395 14.22 6.56 4.39
N LEU A 396 14.71 5.35 4.09
CA LEU A 396 14.08 4.42 3.14
C LEU A 396 12.82 3.78 3.73
N HIS A 397 11.70 3.88 3.01
CA HIS A 397 10.39 3.29 3.38
C HIS A 397 9.85 2.34 2.32
N TYR A 398 10.27 2.48 1.06
CA TYR A 398 9.83 1.68 -0.07
C TYR A 398 11.02 1.33 -0.97
N VAL A 399 11.20 0.05 -1.31
CA VAL A 399 12.18 -0.37 -2.32
C VAL A 399 11.58 -1.43 -3.24
N HIS A 400 11.80 -1.31 -4.55
CA HIS A 400 11.35 -2.29 -5.54
C HIS A 400 12.48 -2.61 -6.52
N LEU A 401 12.95 -3.85 -6.44
CA LEU A 401 14.14 -4.41 -7.08
C LEU A 401 13.80 -5.65 -7.95
N GLY A 402 12.51 -5.96 -8.11
CA GLY A 402 12.07 -7.14 -8.85
C GLY A 402 12.64 -7.21 -10.28
N HIS A 403 12.91 -8.42 -10.76
CA HIS A 403 13.64 -8.75 -11.98
C HIS A 403 15.12 -8.33 -12.02
N CYS A 404 15.73 -7.97 -10.88
CA CYS A 404 17.18 -7.79 -10.78
C CYS A 404 17.82 -9.10 -10.31
N SER A 405 18.06 -10.02 -11.26
CA SER A 405 18.47 -11.41 -11.01
C SER A 405 19.85 -11.57 -10.34
N ASN A 406 20.66 -10.52 -10.31
CA ASN A 406 22.04 -10.52 -9.80
C ASN A 406 22.14 -10.04 -8.34
N ILE A 407 21.00 -9.97 -7.65
CA ILE A 407 20.90 -9.74 -6.19
C ILE A 407 20.89 -11.09 -5.48
N THR A 408 21.64 -11.20 -4.39
CA THR A 408 21.72 -12.39 -3.52
C THR A 408 21.29 -12.07 -2.09
N ASP A 409 21.19 -13.09 -1.24
CA ASP A 409 20.90 -12.93 0.19
C ASP A 409 21.89 -11.95 0.89
N PHE A 410 23.15 -11.85 0.44
CA PHE A 410 24.13 -10.91 1.00
C PHE A 410 23.71 -9.45 0.84
N GLY A 411 23.34 -9.02 -0.37
CA GLY A 411 22.90 -7.64 -0.61
C GLY A 411 21.54 -7.34 0.04
N ALA A 412 20.63 -8.32 0.03
CA ALA A 412 19.34 -8.19 0.71
C ALA A 412 19.51 -7.98 2.22
N LYS A 413 20.38 -8.77 2.86
CA LYS A 413 20.73 -8.68 4.29
C LYS A 413 21.33 -7.33 4.70
N ASP A 414 22.31 -6.83 3.93
CA ASP A 414 22.91 -5.50 4.15
C ASP A 414 21.86 -4.38 4.09
N LEU A 415 20.97 -4.43 3.10
CA LEU A 415 19.87 -3.49 2.91
C LEU A 415 18.84 -3.56 4.06
N ILE A 416 18.40 -4.76 4.41
CA ILE A 416 17.35 -4.99 5.41
C ILE A 416 17.79 -4.51 6.79
N LYS A 417 19.00 -4.88 7.24
CA LYS A 417 19.50 -4.49 8.58
C LYS A 417 19.69 -2.98 8.71
N SER A 418 20.14 -2.31 7.65
CA SER A 418 20.35 -0.87 7.65
C SER A 418 19.03 -0.08 7.62
N CYS A 419 18.03 -0.57 6.89
CA CYS A 419 16.79 0.14 6.58
C CYS A 419 15.60 -0.29 7.46
N TYR A 420 15.79 -0.33 8.78
CA TYR A 420 14.79 -0.72 9.80
C TYR A 420 13.41 -0.01 9.78
N ARG A 421 13.20 0.99 8.90
CA ARG A 421 11.92 1.70 8.69
C ARG A 421 11.23 1.33 7.37
N LEU A 422 11.74 0.33 6.66
CA LEU A 422 11.18 -0.20 5.42
C LEU A 422 9.77 -0.76 5.64
N GLN A 423 8.82 -0.34 4.80
CA GLN A 423 7.41 -0.73 4.85
C GLN A 423 7.01 -1.58 3.64
N TYR A 424 7.69 -1.40 2.51
CA TYR A 424 7.49 -2.15 1.28
C TYR A 424 8.84 -2.60 0.74
N ILE A 425 8.95 -3.89 0.44
CA ILE A 425 10.05 -4.46 -0.34
C ILE A 425 9.51 -5.44 -1.36
N ASP A 426 9.93 -5.29 -2.61
CA ASP A 426 9.65 -6.24 -3.68
C ASP A 426 10.96 -6.66 -4.35
N LEU A 427 11.24 -7.95 -4.27
CA LEU A 427 12.38 -8.70 -4.80
C LEU A 427 11.89 -9.78 -5.77
N ALA A 428 10.73 -9.59 -6.42
CA ALA A 428 10.15 -10.60 -7.31
C ALA A 428 11.13 -11.01 -8.42
N CYS A 429 11.24 -12.29 -8.75
CA CYS A 429 12.18 -12.81 -9.75
C CYS A 429 13.68 -12.55 -9.45
N CYS A 430 14.06 -12.21 -8.21
CA CYS A 430 15.45 -12.31 -7.75
C CYS A 430 15.73 -13.77 -7.40
N THR A 431 16.15 -14.57 -8.40
CA THR A 431 16.17 -16.04 -8.32
C THR A 431 17.30 -16.63 -7.48
N GLN A 432 18.18 -15.81 -6.90
CA GLN A 432 19.29 -16.19 -6.02
C GLN A 432 19.00 -15.85 -4.54
N LEU A 433 17.73 -15.65 -4.18
CA LEU A 433 17.29 -15.37 -2.80
C LEU A 433 16.70 -16.63 -2.17
N THR A 434 17.22 -17.00 -1.01
CA THR A 434 16.81 -18.18 -0.24
C THR A 434 15.95 -17.78 0.97
N ASN A 435 15.76 -18.72 1.89
CA ASN A 435 15.12 -18.47 3.18
C ASN A 435 15.90 -17.47 4.06
N GLU A 436 17.20 -17.22 3.81
CA GLU A 436 17.99 -16.26 4.59
C GLU A 436 17.44 -14.82 4.46
N THR A 437 17.15 -14.35 3.24
CA THR A 437 16.45 -13.07 3.03
C THR A 437 15.13 -13.03 3.80
N VAL A 438 14.36 -14.12 3.84
CA VAL A 438 13.05 -14.14 4.51
C VAL A 438 13.19 -14.10 6.04
N TYR A 439 14.21 -14.76 6.59
CA TYR A 439 14.57 -14.64 8.00
C TYR A 439 14.95 -13.18 8.35
N GLU A 440 15.77 -12.51 7.53
CA GLU A 440 16.13 -11.11 7.77
C GLU A 440 14.92 -10.17 7.61
N LEU A 441 14.06 -10.40 6.60
CA LEU A 441 12.78 -9.67 6.43
C LEU A 441 11.87 -9.79 7.66
N SER A 442 11.90 -10.94 8.34
CA SER A 442 11.05 -11.16 9.51
C SER A 442 11.36 -10.20 10.66
N GLN A 443 12.60 -9.68 10.75
CA GLN A 443 13.07 -8.76 11.78
C GLN A 443 12.59 -7.30 11.60
N LEU A 444 11.93 -6.95 10.48
CA LEU A 444 11.55 -5.56 10.19
C LEU A 444 10.24 -5.14 10.90
N PRO A 445 10.28 -4.25 11.92
CA PRO A 445 9.14 -3.96 12.80
C PRO A 445 8.13 -2.95 12.21
N ARG A 446 8.28 -2.59 10.93
CA ARG A 446 7.39 -1.68 10.18
C ARG A 446 7.00 -2.23 8.82
N LEU A 447 7.35 -3.50 8.55
CA LEU A 447 7.12 -4.13 7.26
C LEU A 447 5.61 -4.38 7.06
N ARG A 448 5.07 -3.82 5.98
CA ARG A 448 3.66 -3.93 5.61
C ARG A 448 3.46 -4.81 4.40
N ARG A 449 4.43 -4.84 3.47
CA ARG A 449 4.24 -5.46 2.14
C ARG A 449 5.52 -6.12 1.64
N ILE A 450 5.39 -7.38 1.21
CA ILE A 450 6.48 -8.24 0.74
C ILE A 450 6.14 -8.78 -0.66
N GLY A 451 7.02 -8.54 -1.63
CA GLY A 451 6.99 -9.14 -2.97
C GLY A 451 8.13 -10.13 -3.17
N LEU A 452 7.82 -11.42 -3.28
CA LEU A 452 8.78 -12.52 -3.46
C LEU A 452 8.36 -13.47 -4.60
N VAL A 453 7.49 -13.00 -5.51
CA VAL A 453 6.98 -13.76 -6.66
C VAL A 453 8.14 -14.38 -7.46
N LYS A 454 8.06 -15.68 -7.80
CA LYS A 454 9.10 -16.46 -8.52
C LYS A 454 10.47 -16.57 -7.81
N CYS A 455 10.55 -16.35 -6.50
CA CYS A 455 11.77 -16.67 -5.72
C CYS A 455 11.79 -18.17 -5.38
N ALA A 456 12.18 -19.00 -6.36
CA ALA A 456 11.99 -20.46 -6.30
C ALA A 456 12.80 -21.19 -5.20
N GLN A 457 13.85 -20.56 -4.65
CA GLN A 457 14.66 -21.11 -3.55
C GLN A 457 14.05 -20.86 -2.15
N ILE A 458 12.92 -20.16 -2.07
CA ILE A 458 12.16 -19.99 -0.83
C ILE A 458 11.27 -21.21 -0.59
N THR A 459 11.29 -21.73 0.63
CA THR A 459 10.55 -22.91 1.06
C THR A 459 9.77 -22.64 2.35
N ASP A 460 9.04 -23.65 2.82
CA ASP A 460 8.30 -23.65 4.09
C ASP A 460 9.06 -23.01 5.26
N GLU A 461 10.36 -23.31 5.42
CA GLU A 461 11.23 -22.76 6.47
C GLU A 461 11.27 -21.23 6.50
N GLY A 462 11.41 -20.57 5.33
CA GLY A 462 11.45 -19.11 5.25
C GLY A 462 10.12 -18.48 5.67
N ILE A 463 9.00 -19.11 5.31
CA ILE A 463 7.66 -18.65 5.68
C ILE A 463 7.35 -18.91 7.16
N LEU A 464 7.85 -20.02 7.72
CA LEU A 464 7.79 -20.30 9.16
C LEU A 464 8.63 -19.28 9.94
N ALA A 465 9.82 -18.92 9.48
CA ALA A 465 10.63 -17.84 10.08
C ALA A 465 9.89 -16.48 10.06
N LEU A 466 9.18 -16.17 8.97
CA LEU A 466 8.36 -14.97 8.85
C LEU A 466 7.19 -14.93 9.86
N ALA A 467 6.65 -16.10 10.23
CA ALA A 467 5.56 -16.24 11.19
C ALA A 467 6.02 -16.35 12.65
N ASN A 468 7.18 -16.97 12.91
CA ASN A 468 7.63 -17.32 14.27
C ASN A 468 8.32 -16.15 15.00
N ASN A 469 8.95 -15.21 14.29
CA ASN A 469 9.66 -14.08 14.90
C ASN A 469 8.70 -12.98 15.40
N ALA A 470 8.08 -13.24 16.56
CA ALA A 470 7.39 -12.27 17.42
C ALA A 470 6.36 -11.34 16.74
N ARG A 471 5.67 -11.81 15.71
CA ARG A 471 4.50 -11.12 15.12
C ARG A 471 3.30 -11.26 16.05
N ASN A 472 3.26 -10.39 17.04
CA ASN A 472 2.17 -10.27 18.01
C ASN A 472 0.97 -9.52 17.39
N SER A 473 -0.09 -9.27 18.16
CA SER A 473 -1.29 -8.51 17.75
C SER A 473 -0.99 -7.16 17.05
N ASP A 474 0.12 -6.53 17.41
CA ASP A 474 0.57 -5.25 16.86
C ASP A 474 1.20 -5.34 15.45
N ASP A 475 1.47 -6.54 14.92
CA ASP A 475 2.11 -6.77 13.62
C ASP A 475 1.52 -5.93 12.47
N THR A 476 2.38 -5.43 11.57
CA THR A 476 2.00 -4.49 10.50
C THR A 476 1.82 -5.13 9.13
N LEU A 477 1.96 -6.46 8.98
CA LEU A 477 2.00 -7.10 7.66
C LEU A 477 0.61 -7.18 7.03
N GLU A 478 0.44 -6.50 5.89
CA GLU A 478 -0.82 -6.36 5.16
C GLU A 478 -0.89 -7.20 3.89
N ARG A 479 0.23 -7.35 3.17
CA ARG A 479 0.26 -7.96 1.83
C ARG A 479 1.51 -8.81 1.60
N VAL A 480 1.32 -10.06 1.15
CA VAL A 480 2.41 -11.01 0.88
C VAL A 480 2.20 -11.65 -0.50
N HIS A 481 3.17 -11.52 -1.40
CA HIS A 481 3.11 -12.08 -2.75
C HIS A 481 4.16 -13.17 -2.93
N LEU A 482 3.71 -14.43 -2.97
CA LEU A 482 4.51 -15.66 -3.05
C LEU A 482 4.18 -16.51 -4.30
N SER A 483 3.46 -15.94 -5.27
CA SER A 483 3.11 -16.62 -6.52
C SER A 483 4.34 -17.24 -7.19
N TYR A 484 4.21 -18.47 -7.70
CA TYR A 484 5.26 -19.30 -8.28
C TYR A 484 6.44 -19.67 -7.34
N CYS A 485 6.30 -19.52 -6.01
CA CYS A 485 7.20 -20.17 -5.06
C CYS A 485 6.78 -21.63 -4.90
N MET A 486 7.26 -22.50 -5.79
CA MET A 486 6.74 -23.86 -5.97
C MET A 486 6.95 -24.79 -4.77
N ASN A 487 7.90 -24.46 -3.88
CA ASN A 487 8.32 -25.26 -2.74
C ASN A 487 7.57 -24.88 -1.44
N LEU A 488 6.32 -24.44 -1.55
CA LEU A 488 5.47 -24.02 -0.44
C LEU A 488 4.27 -24.96 -0.21
N THR A 489 4.07 -25.38 1.04
CA THR A 489 2.90 -26.14 1.50
C THR A 489 1.85 -25.25 2.19
N ILE A 490 0.75 -25.86 2.64
CA ILE A 490 -0.37 -25.15 3.27
C ILE A 490 -0.02 -24.69 4.70
N TYR A 491 0.78 -25.48 5.44
CA TYR A 491 1.03 -25.29 6.86
C TYR A 491 1.77 -23.96 7.22
N PRO A 492 2.86 -23.55 6.54
CA PRO A 492 3.51 -22.27 6.82
C PRO A 492 2.62 -21.07 6.53
N ILE A 493 1.75 -21.17 5.51
CA ILE A 493 0.81 -20.12 5.15
C ILE A 493 -0.29 -20.00 6.21
N TYR A 494 -0.78 -21.12 6.75
CA TYR A 494 -1.63 -21.13 7.95
C TYR A 494 -0.95 -20.44 9.15
N ARG A 495 0.31 -20.82 9.46
CA ARG A 495 1.10 -20.21 10.54
C ARG A 495 1.26 -18.69 10.34
N LEU A 496 1.55 -18.25 9.10
CA LEU A 496 1.65 -16.85 8.72
C LEU A 496 0.30 -16.10 8.87
N LEU A 497 -0.80 -16.70 8.43
CA LEU A 497 -2.16 -16.13 8.55
C LEU A 497 -2.62 -16.01 10.00
N LYS A 498 -2.19 -16.93 10.88
CA LYS A 498 -2.42 -16.86 12.33
C LYS A 498 -1.56 -15.78 13.01
N ALA A 499 -0.28 -15.68 12.65
CA ALA A 499 0.64 -14.70 13.21
C ALA A 499 0.40 -13.25 12.72
N CYS A 500 -0.11 -13.07 11.51
CA CYS A 500 -0.30 -11.74 10.90
C CYS A 500 -1.79 -11.38 10.82
N PRO A 501 -2.44 -10.89 11.90
CA PRO A 501 -3.89 -10.62 11.90
C PRO A 501 -4.29 -9.54 10.88
N LYS A 502 -3.41 -8.58 10.60
CA LYS A 502 -3.62 -7.48 9.63
C LYS A 502 -3.38 -7.87 8.16
N LEU A 503 -3.02 -9.13 7.88
CA LEU A 503 -2.80 -9.64 6.53
C LEU A 503 -4.13 -9.67 5.75
N THR A 504 -4.25 -8.78 4.75
CA THR A 504 -5.46 -8.55 3.94
C THR A 504 -5.28 -8.90 2.46
N HIS A 505 -4.09 -9.36 2.06
CA HIS A 505 -3.82 -9.85 0.71
C HIS A 505 -2.74 -10.92 0.72
N ILE A 506 -3.01 -12.08 0.14
CA ILE A 506 -1.99 -13.11 -0.09
C ILE A 506 -2.15 -13.73 -1.48
N SER A 507 -1.05 -13.79 -2.21
CA SER A 507 -1.01 -14.17 -3.63
C SER A 507 -0.12 -15.40 -3.83
N LEU A 508 -0.73 -16.51 -4.24
CA LEU A 508 -0.16 -17.86 -4.31
C LEU A 508 -0.38 -18.52 -5.69
N THR A 509 -0.68 -17.73 -6.72
CA THR A 509 -0.84 -18.18 -8.12
C THR A 509 0.33 -19.07 -8.55
N GLY A 510 0.02 -20.26 -9.08
CA GLY A 510 1.02 -21.27 -9.45
C GLY A 510 1.55 -22.16 -8.33
N VAL A 511 1.26 -21.90 -7.05
CA VAL A 511 1.60 -22.82 -5.95
C VAL A 511 0.58 -23.96 -5.93
N SER A 512 0.98 -25.15 -6.39
CA SER A 512 0.08 -26.29 -6.68
C SER A 512 -0.80 -26.71 -5.49
N GLN A 513 -0.26 -26.65 -4.28
CA GLN A 513 -0.95 -26.99 -3.02
C GLN A 513 -2.19 -26.12 -2.75
N PHE A 514 -2.28 -24.93 -3.36
CA PHE A 514 -3.38 -23.98 -3.21
C PHE A 514 -4.38 -23.99 -4.38
N LEU A 515 -4.29 -24.97 -5.29
CA LEU A 515 -5.25 -25.15 -6.39
C LEU A 515 -6.41 -26.11 -6.04
N ARG A 516 -6.54 -26.48 -4.76
CA ARG A 516 -7.57 -27.38 -4.22
C ARG A 516 -8.94 -26.66 -4.12
N PRO A 517 -10.08 -27.24 -4.53
CA PRO A 517 -11.37 -26.53 -4.60
C PRO A 517 -11.89 -25.96 -3.27
N ASP A 518 -11.62 -26.65 -2.15
CA ASP A 518 -11.94 -26.22 -0.79
C ASP A 518 -11.18 -24.95 -0.36
N ILE A 519 -10.07 -24.66 -1.03
CA ILE A 519 -9.25 -23.45 -0.85
C ILE A 519 -9.58 -22.40 -1.91
N THR A 520 -9.66 -22.76 -3.20
CA THR A 520 -9.83 -21.79 -4.29
C THR A 520 -11.19 -21.10 -4.31
N GLN A 521 -12.21 -21.63 -3.64
CA GLN A 521 -13.48 -20.94 -3.41
C GLN A 521 -13.36 -19.58 -2.69
N PHE A 522 -12.26 -19.32 -1.97
CA PHE A 522 -12.00 -18.04 -1.30
C PHE A 522 -11.11 -17.08 -2.14
N CYS A 523 -10.67 -17.50 -3.33
CA CYS A 523 -9.96 -16.64 -4.26
C CYS A 523 -10.87 -15.52 -4.78
N ARG A 524 -10.25 -14.43 -5.25
CA ARG A 524 -10.95 -13.45 -6.09
C ARG A 524 -11.01 -13.95 -7.54
N GLU A 525 -11.98 -13.44 -8.30
CA GLU A 525 -12.08 -13.74 -9.73
C GLU A 525 -10.77 -13.44 -10.48
N PRO A 526 -10.31 -14.34 -11.38
CA PRO A 526 -9.12 -14.10 -12.17
C PRO A 526 -9.38 -13.00 -13.22
N PRO A 527 -8.38 -12.16 -13.56
CA PRO A 527 -8.54 -11.11 -14.56
C PRO A 527 -9.10 -11.64 -15.90
N GLN A 528 -10.05 -10.90 -16.49
CA GLN A 528 -10.72 -11.31 -17.72
C GLN A 528 -9.73 -11.55 -18.87
N GLU A 529 -8.67 -10.75 -18.93
CA GLU A 529 -7.57 -10.80 -19.90
C GLU A 529 -6.70 -12.06 -19.84
N PHE A 530 -6.76 -12.84 -18.74
CA PHE A 530 -5.93 -14.02 -18.57
C PHE A 530 -6.39 -15.17 -19.49
N ASN A 531 -5.44 -15.89 -20.08
CA ASN A 531 -5.71 -17.10 -20.85
C ASN A 531 -6.16 -18.27 -19.93
N LEU A 532 -6.67 -19.35 -20.51
CA LEU A 532 -7.22 -20.49 -19.75
C LEU A 532 -6.20 -21.09 -18.76
N HIS A 533 -4.93 -21.22 -19.14
CA HIS A 533 -3.88 -21.72 -18.25
C HIS A 533 -3.53 -20.74 -17.12
N GLN A 534 -3.49 -19.43 -17.40
CA GLN A 534 -3.31 -18.39 -16.37
C GLN A 534 -4.48 -18.35 -15.38
N LYS A 535 -5.71 -18.66 -15.85
CA LYS A 535 -6.91 -18.79 -15.01
C LYS A 535 -6.87 -20.07 -14.17
N SER A 536 -6.48 -21.22 -14.73
CA SER A 536 -6.44 -22.50 -14.01
C SER A 536 -5.38 -22.58 -12.90
N ILE A 537 -4.35 -21.71 -12.94
CA ILE A 537 -3.34 -21.61 -11.87
C ILE A 537 -3.55 -20.39 -10.96
N PHE A 538 -4.62 -19.61 -11.16
CA PHE A 538 -4.86 -18.36 -10.41
C PHE A 538 -5.23 -18.65 -8.97
N CYS A 539 -4.48 -18.07 -8.03
CA CYS A 539 -4.75 -18.24 -6.60
C CYS A 539 -4.38 -16.96 -5.84
N VAL A 540 -5.36 -16.09 -5.59
CA VAL A 540 -5.16 -14.79 -4.94
C VAL A 540 -6.32 -14.47 -4.00
N PHE A 541 -6.01 -14.37 -2.72
CA PHE A 541 -6.95 -14.07 -1.65
C PHE A 541 -6.81 -12.60 -1.25
N SER A 542 -7.93 -11.90 -1.00
CA SER A 542 -7.86 -10.51 -0.57
C SER A 542 -9.13 -10.03 0.13
N GLY A 543 -8.98 -9.22 1.17
CA GLY A 543 -10.08 -8.79 2.03
C GLY A 543 -10.72 -10.00 2.70
N GLU A 544 -12.04 -10.11 2.59
CA GLU A 544 -12.84 -11.22 3.14
C GLU A 544 -12.31 -12.60 2.76
N GLY A 545 -11.82 -12.81 1.52
CA GLY A 545 -11.25 -14.09 1.10
C GLY A 545 -10.00 -14.53 1.91
N VAL A 546 -9.29 -13.59 2.55
CA VAL A 546 -8.19 -13.92 3.49
C VAL A 546 -8.73 -14.29 4.87
N ALA A 547 -9.81 -13.65 5.32
CA ALA A 547 -10.48 -14.01 6.57
C ALA A 547 -11.11 -15.41 6.48
N GLN A 548 -11.77 -15.71 5.36
CA GLN A 548 -12.34 -17.02 5.06
C GLN A 548 -11.26 -18.11 4.97
N LEU A 549 -10.17 -17.87 4.23
CA LEU A 549 -9.03 -18.80 4.17
C LEU A 549 -8.40 -19.01 5.56
N ARG A 550 -8.19 -17.94 6.35
CA ARG A 550 -7.67 -18.03 7.72
C ARG A 550 -8.57 -18.92 8.58
N ASN A 551 -9.89 -18.70 8.55
CA ASN A 551 -10.85 -19.46 9.36
C ASN A 551 -10.93 -20.93 8.92
N HIS A 552 -10.93 -21.21 7.62
CA HIS A 552 -10.89 -22.57 7.08
C HIS A 552 -9.61 -23.32 7.50
N LEU A 553 -8.45 -22.69 7.40
CA LEU A 553 -7.18 -23.32 7.80
C LEU A 553 -7.04 -23.47 9.33
N LEU A 554 -7.57 -22.53 10.13
CA LEU A 554 -7.70 -22.71 11.57
C LEU A 554 -8.56 -23.94 11.90
N GLN A 555 -9.72 -24.11 11.25
CA GLN A 555 -10.56 -25.30 11.43
C GLN A 555 -9.84 -26.59 11.00
N LEU A 556 -9.05 -26.55 9.92
CA LEU A 556 -8.32 -27.71 9.39
C LEU A 556 -7.21 -28.20 10.34
N PHE A 557 -6.46 -27.28 10.95
CA PHE A 557 -5.29 -27.60 11.79
C PHE A 557 -5.56 -27.58 13.31
N GLU A 558 -6.57 -26.84 13.81
CA GLU A 558 -6.78 -26.62 15.26
C GLU A 558 -8.01 -27.33 15.85
N THR A 559 -8.85 -28.01 15.05
CA THR A 559 -10.01 -28.76 15.56
C THR A 559 -9.56 -29.97 16.40
N PRO A 560 -9.72 -29.98 17.74
CA PRO A 560 -9.28 -31.10 18.57
C PRO A 560 -10.44 -32.09 18.74
N GLN A 561 -10.35 -33.28 18.14
CA GLN A 561 -11.39 -34.31 18.25
C GLN A 561 -10.79 -35.71 18.36
N ASP A 562 -10.74 -36.21 19.61
CA ASP A 562 -10.68 -37.62 20.00
C ASP A 562 -9.53 -38.49 19.39
N PRO A 563 -8.52 -38.89 20.19
CA PRO A 563 -7.44 -39.77 19.73
C PRO A 563 -7.90 -41.11 19.15
N GLU A 564 -9.03 -41.69 19.60
CA GLU A 564 -9.57 -42.92 19.02
C GLU A 564 -10.15 -42.67 17.63
N ARG A 565 -10.67 -41.47 17.38
CA ARG A 565 -11.17 -41.05 16.07
C ARG A 565 -10.05 -40.64 15.13
N GLU A 566 -9.01 -39.93 15.59
CA GLU A 566 -7.83 -39.67 14.74
C GLU A 566 -7.13 -40.98 14.36
N ALA A 567 -7.09 -41.98 15.26
CA ALA A 567 -6.67 -43.34 14.93
C ALA A 567 -7.54 -44.01 13.85
N ALA A 568 -8.87 -43.92 13.96
CA ALA A 568 -9.79 -44.47 12.96
C ALA A 568 -9.66 -43.77 11.59
N GLU A 569 -9.66 -42.43 11.55
CA GLU A 569 -9.48 -41.67 10.31
C GLU A 569 -8.09 -41.91 9.69
N LEU A 570 -7.05 -42.22 10.49
CA LEU A 570 -5.74 -42.63 9.98
C LEU A 570 -5.77 -44.01 9.32
N LEU A 571 -6.50 -44.99 9.90
CA LEU A 571 -6.70 -46.30 9.30
C LEU A 571 -7.43 -46.21 7.97
N ASP A 572 -8.48 -45.39 7.88
CA ASP A 572 -9.21 -45.10 6.63
C ASP A 572 -8.29 -44.48 5.55
N ILE A 573 -7.42 -43.53 5.94
CA ILE A 573 -6.45 -42.93 5.00
C ILE A 573 -5.40 -43.95 4.55
N ILE A 574 -4.87 -44.78 5.46
CA ILE A 574 -3.90 -45.81 5.10
C ILE A 574 -4.54 -46.82 4.14
N ALA A 575 -5.76 -47.27 4.42
CA ALA A 575 -6.53 -48.15 3.54
C ALA A 575 -6.76 -47.54 2.16
N ALA A 576 -7.27 -46.31 2.07
CA ALA A 576 -7.54 -45.64 0.79
C ALA A 576 -6.27 -45.38 -0.05
N VAL A 577 -5.11 -45.18 0.58
CA VAL A 577 -3.82 -44.91 -0.10
C VAL A 577 -3.10 -46.20 -0.54
N ILE A 578 -3.48 -47.37 -0.01
CA ILE A 578 -2.95 -48.69 -0.44
C ILE A 578 -3.97 -49.51 -1.26
N GLU A 579 -5.23 -49.07 -1.36
CA GLU A 579 -6.28 -49.78 -2.10
C GLU A 579 -5.89 -49.96 -3.58
N GLY A 580 -5.80 -51.22 -4.02
CA GLY A 580 -5.40 -51.57 -5.38
C GLY A 580 -3.92 -51.36 -5.71
N VAL A 581 -3.03 -51.24 -4.71
CA VAL A 581 -1.57 -51.05 -4.92
C VAL A 581 -0.77 -52.19 -4.29
N ASP A 582 -0.49 -53.26 -5.05
CA ASP A 582 0.25 -54.42 -4.54
C ASP A 582 1.75 -54.14 -4.30
N ASP A 583 2.40 -53.31 -5.13
CA ASP A 583 3.75 -52.77 -4.91
C ASP A 583 3.93 -51.42 -5.64
N VAL A 584 4.94 -50.67 -5.22
CA VAL A 584 5.35 -49.38 -5.78
C VAL A 584 6.79 -49.49 -6.28
N ASN A 585 6.98 -49.29 -7.60
CA ASN A 585 8.27 -49.42 -8.27
C ASN A 585 9.39 -48.67 -7.51
N SER A 586 10.27 -49.44 -6.88
CA SER A 586 11.18 -48.98 -5.83
C SER A 586 12.47 -48.33 -6.34
N ALA A 587 12.58 -48.09 -7.65
CA ALA A 587 13.74 -47.48 -8.32
C ALA A 587 14.24 -46.17 -7.68
N LEU A 588 13.34 -45.38 -7.08
CA LEU A 588 13.69 -44.14 -6.37
C LEU A 588 14.50 -44.40 -5.08
N PHE A 589 14.15 -45.45 -4.33
CA PHE A 589 14.75 -45.79 -3.04
C PHE A 589 15.89 -46.81 -3.15
N SER A 590 16.00 -47.50 -4.29
CA SER A 590 17.16 -48.34 -4.61
C SER A 590 18.38 -47.50 -5.01
N ALA A 591 18.18 -46.36 -5.66
CA ALA A 591 19.24 -45.47 -6.13
C ALA A 591 19.78 -44.48 -5.08
N ASP A 592 18.93 -43.92 -4.21
CA ASP A 592 19.32 -42.87 -3.24
C ASP A 592 19.34 -43.40 -1.78
N PRO A 593 20.51 -43.46 -1.11
CA PRO A 593 20.62 -43.84 0.29
C PRO A 593 19.86 -42.93 1.26
N ILE A 594 19.78 -41.63 0.98
CA ILE A 594 19.13 -40.62 1.83
C ILE A 594 17.61 -40.83 1.80
N GLN A 595 17.03 -41.04 0.62
CA GLN A 595 15.58 -41.30 0.52
C GLN A 595 15.20 -42.64 1.17
N ARG A 596 16.06 -43.66 1.10
CA ARG A 596 15.85 -44.93 1.82
C ARG A 596 15.82 -44.74 3.33
N GLU A 597 16.73 -43.93 3.87
CA GLU A 597 16.75 -43.64 5.31
C GLU A 597 15.56 -42.78 5.74
N ARG A 598 15.14 -41.80 4.93
CA ARG A 598 13.93 -41.00 5.20
C ARG A 598 12.66 -41.86 5.19
N LEU A 599 12.55 -42.81 4.26
CA LEU A 599 11.46 -43.80 4.24
C LEU A 599 11.50 -44.69 5.48
N ARG A 600 12.67 -45.19 5.88
CA ARG A 600 12.84 -46.02 7.09
C ARG A 600 12.41 -45.27 8.35
N VAL A 601 12.95 -44.07 8.59
CA VAL A 601 12.60 -43.24 9.75
C VAL A 601 11.12 -42.86 9.76
N PHE A 602 10.50 -42.61 8.60
CA PHE A 602 9.06 -42.36 8.50
C PHE A 602 8.24 -43.59 8.95
N VAL A 603 8.55 -44.77 8.40
CA VAL A 603 7.88 -46.03 8.76
C VAL A 603 8.09 -46.36 10.24
N ASP A 604 9.32 -46.27 10.75
CA ASP A 604 9.62 -46.52 12.16
C ASP A 604 8.96 -45.50 13.12
N THR A 605 8.49 -44.35 12.62
CA THR A 605 7.76 -43.36 13.42
C THR A 605 6.24 -43.61 13.35
N LEU A 606 5.72 -43.98 12.18
CA LEU A 606 4.36 -44.50 11.99
C LEU A 606 4.10 -45.74 12.86
N ASP A 607 4.98 -46.74 12.77
CA ASP A 607 4.87 -48.04 13.43
C ASP A 607 4.75 -47.86 14.95
N ARG A 608 5.62 -47.03 15.55
CA ARG A 608 5.55 -46.71 16.98
C ARG A 608 4.28 -45.95 17.36
N PHE A 609 3.87 -44.94 16.59
CA PHE A 609 2.63 -44.19 16.89
C PHE A 609 1.40 -45.12 16.83
N ILE A 610 1.22 -45.82 15.71
CA ILE A 610 0.04 -46.65 15.42
C ILE A 610 -0.01 -47.89 16.32
N ASN A 611 1.11 -48.58 16.49
CA ASN A 611 1.16 -49.89 17.16
C ASN A 611 1.63 -49.83 18.62
N GLU A 612 2.68 -49.07 18.95
CA GLU A 612 3.17 -49.00 20.35
C GLU A 612 2.35 -48.04 21.22
N PHE A 613 1.93 -46.88 20.70
CA PHE A 613 1.15 -45.89 21.47
C PHE A 613 -0.36 -46.11 21.37
N HIS A 614 -0.91 -46.38 20.18
CA HIS A 614 -2.36 -46.54 19.98
C HIS A 614 -2.85 -47.99 19.87
N GLY A 615 -1.95 -48.99 19.83
CA GLY A 615 -2.33 -50.41 19.90
C GLY A 615 -3.13 -50.95 18.70
N LEU A 616 -3.05 -50.31 17.53
CA LEU A 616 -3.94 -50.56 16.39
C LEU A 616 -3.55 -51.80 15.55
N ASN A 617 -2.35 -52.36 15.77
CA ASN A 617 -1.83 -53.59 15.15
C ASN A 617 -1.82 -53.59 13.60
N VAL A 618 -1.53 -52.45 12.96
CA VAL A 618 -1.37 -52.37 11.50
C VAL A 618 -0.08 -53.09 11.10
N PRO A 619 -0.13 -54.09 10.18
CA PRO A 619 1.06 -54.80 9.74
C PRO A 619 2.07 -53.87 9.07
N ARG A 620 3.33 -53.95 9.50
CA ARG A 620 4.44 -53.09 9.02
C ARG A 620 4.58 -53.05 7.49
N ALA A 621 4.26 -54.14 6.78
CA ALA A 621 4.24 -54.17 5.32
C ALA A 621 3.29 -53.12 4.71
N HIS A 622 2.11 -52.91 5.31
CA HIS A 622 1.18 -51.85 4.89
C HIS A 622 1.71 -50.45 5.23
N LEU A 623 2.45 -50.29 6.33
CA LEU A 623 3.11 -49.01 6.67
C LEU A 623 4.27 -48.69 5.71
N GLU A 624 5.05 -49.70 5.29
CA GLU A 624 6.10 -49.56 4.27
C GLU A 624 5.51 -49.26 2.88
N LEU A 625 4.42 -49.93 2.51
CA LEU A 625 3.67 -49.68 1.28
C LEU A 625 3.06 -48.27 1.27
N PHE A 626 2.35 -47.90 2.35
CA PHE A 626 1.83 -46.54 2.57
C PHE A 626 2.95 -45.51 2.50
N GLY A 627 4.11 -45.77 3.11
CA GLY A 627 5.31 -44.94 2.99
C GLY A 627 5.78 -44.75 1.55
N ARG A 628 5.90 -45.85 0.78
CA ARG A 628 6.24 -45.76 -0.65
C ARG A 628 5.19 -44.95 -1.43
N CYS A 629 3.89 -45.14 -1.16
CA CYS A 629 2.82 -44.34 -1.76
C CYS A 629 2.92 -42.85 -1.37
N VAL A 630 3.18 -42.52 -0.10
CA VAL A 630 3.35 -41.15 0.40
C VAL A 630 4.51 -40.45 -0.31
N PHE A 631 5.65 -41.13 -0.49
CA PHE A 631 6.84 -40.56 -1.14
C PHE A 631 6.82 -40.62 -2.68
N THR A 632 5.76 -41.16 -3.34
CA THR A 632 5.73 -41.30 -4.82
C THR A 632 4.39 -40.99 -5.52
N ARG A 633 3.25 -41.04 -4.83
CA ARG A 633 1.90 -41.10 -5.44
C ARG A 633 0.82 -40.29 -4.71
N LEU A 634 1.17 -39.48 -3.71
CA LEU A 634 0.21 -38.92 -2.75
C LEU A 634 -0.95 -38.10 -3.41
N PRO A 635 -2.23 -38.48 -3.25
CA PRO A 635 -3.37 -37.72 -3.78
C PRO A 635 -3.61 -36.41 -3.04
N ALA A 636 -4.00 -35.36 -3.78
CA ALA A 636 -4.14 -33.99 -3.28
C ALA A 636 -5.21 -33.77 -2.18
N GLU A 637 -6.14 -34.73 -2.02
CA GLU A 637 -7.16 -34.72 -0.97
C GLU A 637 -6.65 -35.23 0.38
N HIS A 638 -5.69 -36.17 0.38
CA HIS A 638 -5.12 -36.73 1.60
C HIS A 638 -3.94 -35.90 2.15
N VAL A 639 -3.32 -35.05 1.32
CA VAL A 639 -2.21 -34.15 1.70
C VAL A 639 -2.44 -33.45 3.05
N PRO A 640 -3.58 -32.78 3.32
CA PRO A 640 -3.72 -31.98 4.53
C PRO A 640 -3.90 -32.84 5.79
N ARG A 641 -4.59 -33.99 5.67
CA ARG A 641 -4.74 -34.94 6.78
C ARG A 641 -3.40 -35.57 7.14
N ILE A 642 -2.58 -35.92 6.14
CA ILE A 642 -1.23 -36.46 6.35
C ILE A 642 -0.26 -35.38 6.86
N GLN A 643 -0.39 -34.11 6.43
CA GLN A 643 0.37 -32.99 7.00
C GLN A 643 -0.04 -32.65 8.45
N ARG A 644 -1.32 -32.81 8.82
CA ARG A 644 -1.80 -32.76 10.21
C ARG A 644 -1.22 -33.92 11.02
N PHE A 645 -1.22 -35.14 10.47
CA PHE A 645 -0.59 -36.29 11.09
C PHE A 645 0.93 -36.10 11.32
N PHE A 646 1.66 -35.52 10.36
CA PHE A 646 3.07 -35.15 10.58
C PHE A 646 3.25 -34.14 11.73
N GLN A 647 2.32 -33.20 11.92
CA GLN A 647 2.34 -32.30 13.08
C GLN A 647 1.99 -33.02 14.38
N LEU A 648 1.04 -33.97 14.38
CA LEU A 648 0.72 -34.79 15.55
C LEU A 648 1.95 -35.62 15.96
N LEU A 649 2.63 -36.28 15.01
CA LEU A 649 3.90 -36.98 15.26
C LEU A 649 4.99 -36.07 15.85
N GLN A 650 5.15 -34.86 15.32
CA GLN A 650 6.17 -33.89 15.78
C GLN A 650 5.88 -33.30 17.15
N ASN A 651 4.60 -33.19 17.55
CA ASN A 651 4.18 -32.64 18.84
C ASN A 651 3.84 -33.71 19.89
N HIS A 652 3.89 -35.01 19.54
CA HIS A 652 3.55 -36.08 20.48
C HIS A 652 4.63 -36.24 21.57
N PRO A 653 4.28 -36.24 22.87
CA PRO A 653 5.26 -36.31 23.93
C PRO A 653 6.00 -37.65 23.94
N HIS A 654 7.32 -37.63 23.66
CA HIS A 654 8.21 -38.80 23.72
C HIS A 654 8.51 -39.26 25.17
N HIS A 655 7.47 -39.60 25.94
CA HIS A 655 7.60 -40.24 27.25
C HIS A 655 6.91 -41.61 27.27
N PRO A 656 7.68 -42.73 27.26
CA PRO A 656 7.11 -44.07 27.30
C PRO A 656 6.59 -44.40 28.70
N GLN A 657 5.27 -44.27 28.90
CA GLN A 657 4.61 -44.77 30.11
C GLN A 657 4.62 -46.30 30.10
N ARG A 658 5.50 -46.91 30.91
CA ARG A 658 5.53 -48.37 31.11
C ARG A 658 4.25 -48.84 31.80
N ALA A 659 3.31 -49.38 31.03
CA ALA A 659 2.14 -50.08 31.56
C ALA A 659 2.57 -51.25 32.45
N ARG A 660 2.23 -51.19 33.75
CA ARG A 660 2.40 -52.32 34.66
C ARG A 660 1.33 -53.36 34.37
N GLN A 661 1.73 -54.57 33.97
CA GLN A 661 0.83 -55.71 33.81
C GLN A 661 0.18 -56.05 35.15
N ALA A 662 -1.16 -56.01 35.21
CA ALA A 662 -1.92 -56.45 36.37
C ALA A 662 -2.21 -57.96 36.24
N ASN A 663 -1.48 -58.80 36.99
CA ASN A 663 -1.68 -60.25 36.94
C ASN A 663 -1.36 -60.96 38.28
N ALA A 664 -2.29 -60.87 39.24
CA ALA A 664 -2.33 -61.73 40.43
C ALA A 664 -3.75 -61.71 41.02
N GLY A 665 -4.36 -62.89 41.20
CA GLY A 665 -5.71 -63.02 41.75
C GLY A 665 -5.74 -63.53 43.20
N LEU A 666 -6.79 -63.10 43.94
CA LEU A 666 -7.47 -63.83 45.02
C LEU A 666 -6.64 -64.63 46.05
N ARG A 667 -6.44 -64.08 47.27
CA ARG A 667 -6.58 -64.80 48.57
C ARG A 667 -6.45 -63.87 49.79
N GLY A 668 -7.35 -64.03 50.77
CA GLY A 668 -7.05 -63.83 52.21
C GLY A 668 -7.23 -62.43 52.86
N ARG A 669 -8.15 -62.37 53.84
CA ARG A 669 -8.08 -61.61 55.12
C ARG A 669 -8.14 -62.66 56.27
N PRO A 670 -7.91 -62.37 57.57
CA PRO A 670 -7.52 -61.13 58.28
C PRO A 670 -6.06 -61.25 58.83
N GLU A 671 -5.54 -60.72 59.96
CA GLU A 671 -5.99 -59.88 61.10
C GLU A 671 -4.78 -59.02 61.62
N PRO A 672 -4.94 -58.09 62.59
CA PRO A 672 -3.90 -57.10 62.96
C PRO A 672 -3.27 -57.27 64.36
N ARG A 673 -2.08 -56.67 64.55
CA ARG A 673 -1.38 -56.15 65.78
C ARG A 673 0.11 -55.90 65.38
N GLN A 674 0.93 -55.05 66.01
CA GLN A 674 0.81 -54.27 67.26
C GLN A 674 1.73 -53.01 67.21
N GLN A 675 1.44 -52.01 68.06
CA GLN A 675 2.36 -51.18 68.90
C GLN A 675 3.88 -51.05 68.51
N LEU A 676 4.56 -49.89 68.58
CA LEU A 676 4.38 -48.65 69.38
C LEU A 676 4.84 -47.34 68.65
N ARG A 677 4.36 -46.19 69.15
CA ARG A 677 5.00 -44.84 69.09
C ARG A 677 5.68 -44.58 70.46
N PRO A 678 6.68 -43.68 70.64
CA PRO A 678 6.46 -42.21 70.68
C PRO A 678 7.70 -41.40 70.19
N PRO A 679 7.90 -40.12 70.61
CA PRO A 679 7.18 -38.86 70.30
C PRO A 679 7.99 -37.98 69.29
N GLU A 680 7.45 -36.97 68.59
CA GLU A 680 7.11 -35.57 69.01
C GLU A 680 8.34 -34.83 69.63
N THR A 681 8.63 -33.55 69.34
CA THR A 681 7.73 -32.41 69.06
C THR A 681 8.30 -31.36 68.06
N GLU A 682 7.42 -30.46 67.62
CA GLU A 682 7.55 -29.03 67.19
C GLU A 682 8.94 -28.32 67.15
N LEU A 683 9.23 -27.23 66.41
CA LEU A 683 8.61 -26.33 65.39
C LEU A 683 9.31 -24.96 65.61
N PHE A 684 10.02 -24.35 64.63
CA PHE A 684 10.24 -22.88 64.41
C PHE A 684 11.54 -22.53 63.63
N GLN A 685 11.50 -21.37 62.93
CA GLN A 685 12.62 -20.63 62.29
C GLN A 685 13.30 -21.38 61.10
N THR A 686 14.02 -20.73 60.17
CA THR A 686 14.35 -19.31 59.88
C THR A 686 13.62 -18.84 58.59
N ILE A 687 13.24 -17.56 58.40
CA ILE A 687 14.03 -16.32 58.20
C ILE A 687 14.84 -16.33 56.89
N ASP A 688 14.74 -15.21 56.18
CA ASP A 688 15.36 -14.84 54.91
C ASP A 688 16.91 -14.85 54.96
N ASP A 689 17.55 -14.88 53.78
CA ASP A 689 18.40 -13.79 53.27
C ASP A 689 19.15 -14.28 51.99
N ASP A 690 19.45 -13.33 51.08
CA ASP A 690 20.68 -13.19 50.27
C ASP A 690 21.31 -14.39 49.49
N GLU A 691 21.96 -14.23 48.33
CA GLU A 691 22.09 -13.11 47.38
C GLU A 691 22.62 -13.67 46.01
N VAL A 692 22.59 -12.84 44.97
CA VAL A 692 23.64 -12.72 43.91
C VAL A 692 24.12 -13.97 43.11
N MET A 693 23.96 -13.86 41.77
CA MET A 693 24.59 -14.68 40.68
C MET A 693 24.10 -16.15 40.59
N GLU A 694 23.97 -16.76 39.41
CA GLU A 694 24.74 -16.59 38.16
C GLU A 694 23.89 -16.90 36.90
N ASP A 695 24.30 -16.36 35.75
CA ASP A 695 23.90 -16.59 34.35
C ASP A 695 22.70 -17.52 33.98
N LEU A 696 21.70 -16.94 33.29
CA LEU A 696 21.24 -17.35 31.94
C LEU A 696 20.30 -16.33 31.25
#